data_AF-A0A3B9KU33-F1
#
_entry.id   AF-A0A3B9KU33-F1
#
_cell.length_a   1.000
_cell.length_b   1.000
_cell.length_c   1.000
_cell.angle_alpha   90.00
_cell.angle_beta   90.00
_cell.angle_gamma   90.00
#
_symmetry.space_group_name_H-M   'P 1'
#
loop_
_entity.id
_entity.type
_entity.pdbx_description
1 polymer ?
#
loop_
_entity_poly.entity_id
_entity_poly.type
_entity_poly.pdbx_seq_one_letter_code
_entity_poly.pdbx_strand_id
1 'polypeptide(L)'
;MTKRSKLKINLIFAALTAFFFFALLVFATALSAGTTAFASEPQQTYRFYEISEFSAYARAYASGDRNPTDVLYFTYVNDSEFTDGSYVSLGTSDRPFAGTIYIPRTGIDTFRLYNCPLFNYVSTDARIFYNGTETIADVKIIREEPEETPADGVLTSGAVFANHVTKGTNNASWSVDLLAYSGEGRSAENHEGMIGDIADEASVNFSLNNASALPVRKAGAAGLICGTLGEDASLTVATSGSDDEITVTSTAGNAGGLVGTMKEGATLTLSSQNNSRVTSVTGTGYAGGLVGSAIDPTILLGTGVSVCEINSFQTVQSVKTPLALSVSGTTGAGGVFGYYKTTAASETFAADKYAFTGTTTLSSSSSNGCAGGFFGFLDSACADLTFDGCATGSNSYSFVLSSGSMRGGVAGKYKTSALTNAFEITDLDFTVDSNAEGGYSAGVIGGVTADPAYICFHDLEVASVSRLPSAGLVGNLGEGGCFVEVEDVVVSGGFGAGLIANMPQGVLRIQGETDFSSYSQSGASAGLIVKDRGRALVYALGDGEGNGWTLKRNTANYIDDISGWGEVLRVDGTILKESDLFTVDADTAHTVTLKAVTASIGTITQFALTALNIQLNTTASTGALCFTSGSANQSETLLSGTLTLTADISLAGTGLTGFTRDNGSGTGTFTGTLNGGEHIVTLATGEAYGLQGDGSALPADTLQGTVHRHVYNGLFAKIGGGASVEDLTIAGSIKVQQSADGMFAGALAAYASGSVTISELIVNVSLGYRSVTDLSFTFGGAIGTATGASLSVTASDCSVTSVVVDTTKAGVGGANTSKIGGFLGTMTLGATDSPSQSVSLTDSSVSLTYTKSVNTTRESAFGGVIASIGNSTYVKDQRTVTLDTVTLSVTATGTVANNRFGGLLGMDWLSCDVTLDDVDITATITATGSAAPFGGLTQTATGRWNVVDVSLTAA
;
A
#
# COMPACT_ATOMS: atom_id res chain seq x y z
N MET A 1 -24.55 30.74 -47.15
CA MET A 1 -23.42 30.19 -47.93
C MET A 1 -23.15 28.76 -47.48
N THR A 2 -24.14 27.90 -47.66
CA THR A 2 -24.27 26.62 -46.96
C THR A 2 -24.94 25.67 -47.95
N LYS A 3 -24.13 24.91 -48.70
CA LYS A 3 -24.52 23.69 -49.46
C LYS A 3 -23.41 23.15 -50.38
N ARG A 4 -22.30 23.85 -50.61
CA ARG A 4 -21.20 23.36 -51.48
C ARG A 4 -20.04 22.63 -50.79
N SER A 5 -19.92 22.66 -49.46
CA SER A 5 -18.83 21.97 -48.74
C SER A 5 -19.16 20.53 -48.33
N LYS A 6 -20.43 20.17 -48.12
CA LYS A 6 -20.84 18.80 -47.76
C LYS A 6 -20.77 17.80 -48.92
N LEU A 7 -20.81 18.26 -50.17
CA LEU A 7 -20.77 17.37 -51.34
C LEU A 7 -19.35 16.88 -51.70
N LYS A 8 -18.30 17.62 -51.30
CA LYS A 8 -16.90 17.20 -51.52
C LYS A 8 -16.38 16.21 -50.48
N ILE A 9 -16.87 16.29 -49.24
CA ILE A 9 -16.44 15.38 -48.15
C ILE A 9 -17.07 13.99 -48.32
N ASN A 10 -18.33 13.90 -48.75
CA ASN A 10 -18.97 12.61 -49.01
C ASN A 10 -18.40 11.89 -50.25
N LEU A 11 -17.91 12.62 -51.26
CA LEU A 11 -17.23 12.01 -52.41
C LEU A 11 -15.84 11.45 -52.03
N ILE A 12 -15.14 12.11 -51.09
CA ILE A 12 -13.84 11.64 -50.60
C ILE A 12 -14.02 10.42 -49.69
N PHE A 13 -15.04 10.41 -48.83
CA PHE A 13 -15.35 9.25 -47.99
C PHE A 13 -15.78 8.03 -48.82
N ALA A 14 -16.59 8.22 -49.88
CA ALA A 14 -16.99 7.15 -50.79
C ALA A 14 -15.83 6.64 -51.66
N ALA A 15 -14.89 7.52 -52.06
CA ALA A 15 -13.70 7.10 -52.79
C ALA A 15 -12.69 6.37 -51.88
N LEU A 16 -12.56 6.77 -50.61
CA LEU A 16 -11.68 6.10 -49.65
C LEU A 16 -12.22 4.74 -49.22
N THR A 17 -13.55 4.59 -49.05
CA THR A 17 -14.18 3.29 -48.79
C THR A 17 -14.15 2.38 -50.02
N ALA A 18 -14.29 2.91 -51.24
CA ALA A 18 -14.13 2.13 -52.46
C ALA A 18 -12.67 1.71 -52.70
N PHE A 19 -11.68 2.54 -52.35
CA PHE A 19 -10.26 2.17 -52.42
C PHE A 19 -9.88 1.14 -51.35
N PHE A 20 -10.46 1.23 -50.14
CA PHE A 20 -10.30 0.21 -49.10
C PHE A 20 -10.98 -1.12 -49.47
N PHE A 21 -12.18 -1.08 -50.07
CA PHE A 21 -12.84 -2.30 -50.55
C PHE A 21 -12.14 -2.92 -51.77
N PHE A 22 -11.58 -2.12 -52.67
CA PHE A 22 -10.82 -2.65 -53.81
C PHE A 22 -9.43 -3.15 -53.37
N ALA A 23 -8.79 -2.53 -52.38
CA ALA A 23 -7.56 -3.04 -51.78
C ALA A 23 -7.81 -4.32 -50.97
N LEU A 24 -8.93 -4.41 -50.24
CA LEU A 24 -9.33 -5.62 -49.51
C LEU A 24 -9.80 -6.74 -50.45
N LEU A 25 -10.42 -6.41 -51.60
CA LEU A 25 -10.82 -7.37 -52.62
C LEU A 25 -9.63 -7.82 -53.49
N VAL A 26 -8.65 -6.95 -53.75
CA VAL A 26 -7.37 -7.31 -54.41
C VAL A 26 -6.45 -8.08 -53.46
N PHE A 27 -6.47 -7.80 -52.16
CA PHE A 27 -5.80 -8.65 -51.16
C PHE A 27 -6.52 -9.98 -50.94
N ALA A 28 -7.86 -10.01 -50.91
CA ALA A 28 -8.62 -11.25 -50.77
C ALA A 28 -8.55 -12.14 -52.03
N THR A 29 -8.45 -11.53 -53.23
CA THR A 29 -8.22 -12.28 -54.48
C THR A 29 -6.75 -12.62 -54.73
N ALA A 30 -5.79 -11.95 -54.09
CA ALA A 30 -4.40 -12.39 -54.04
C ALA A 30 -4.15 -13.47 -52.97
N LEU A 31 -4.93 -13.51 -51.87
CA LEU A 31 -4.88 -14.58 -50.87
C LEU A 31 -5.64 -15.85 -51.29
N SER A 32 -6.61 -15.75 -52.22
CA SER A 32 -7.32 -16.90 -52.78
C SER A 32 -6.80 -17.37 -54.14
N ALA A 33 -5.76 -16.75 -54.69
CA ALA A 33 -5.12 -17.13 -55.95
C ALA A 33 -3.60 -17.24 -55.79
N GLY A 34 -3.19 -17.92 -54.72
CA GLY A 34 -1.82 -18.35 -54.46
C GLY A 34 -1.72 -19.83 -54.06
N THR A 35 -2.81 -20.60 -54.14
CA THR A 35 -2.71 -22.06 -54.15
C THR A 35 -2.32 -22.49 -55.57
N THR A 36 -1.04 -22.36 -55.91
CA THR A 36 -0.45 -23.44 -56.70
C THR A 36 -0.59 -24.66 -55.82
N ALA A 37 -1.58 -25.50 -56.10
CA ALA A 37 -1.55 -26.89 -55.70
C ALA A 37 -0.26 -27.46 -56.32
N PHE A 38 0.86 -27.31 -55.59
CA PHE A 38 1.94 -28.26 -55.73
C PHE A 38 1.28 -29.58 -55.45
N ALA A 39 1.27 -30.47 -56.45
CA ALA A 39 0.90 -31.85 -56.23
C ALA A 39 1.68 -32.29 -55.00
N SER A 40 0.98 -32.51 -53.87
CA SER A 40 1.60 -33.13 -52.72
C SER A 40 2.11 -34.45 -53.25
N GLU A 41 3.44 -34.64 -53.28
CA GLU A 41 4.02 -35.96 -53.45
C GLU A 41 3.21 -36.93 -52.59
N PRO A 42 2.70 -38.05 -53.10
CA PRO A 42 1.88 -38.95 -52.29
C PRO A 42 2.63 -39.28 -51.00
N GLN A 43 1.93 -39.41 -49.86
CA GLN A 43 2.56 -39.81 -48.59
C GLN A 43 3.49 -40.99 -48.85
N GLN A 44 4.79 -40.84 -48.53
CA GLN A 44 5.77 -41.89 -48.73
C GLN A 44 6.27 -42.42 -47.39
N THR A 45 6.73 -43.67 -47.40
CA THR A 45 7.40 -44.27 -46.26
C THR A 45 8.91 -44.26 -46.50
N TYR A 46 9.66 -43.62 -45.61
CA TYR A 46 11.11 -43.62 -45.61
C TYR A 46 11.63 -44.52 -44.50
N ARG A 47 12.64 -45.34 -44.83
CA ARG A 47 13.37 -46.15 -43.86
C ARG A 47 14.79 -45.66 -43.81
N PHE A 48 15.22 -45.37 -42.59
CA PHE A 48 16.49 -44.77 -42.28
C PHE A 48 17.35 -45.84 -41.60
N TYR A 49 18.56 -46.04 -42.13
CA TYR A 49 19.62 -46.92 -41.60
C TYR A 49 21.00 -46.27 -41.45
N GLU A 50 21.23 -45.04 -41.96
CA GLU A 50 22.33 -44.14 -41.54
C GLU A 50 21.86 -42.68 -41.19
N ILE A 51 22.31 -42.03 -40.10
CA ILE A 51 21.68 -40.77 -39.61
C ILE A 51 21.81 -39.64 -40.64
N SER A 52 22.83 -39.75 -41.49
CA SER A 52 23.05 -38.97 -42.71
C SER A 52 21.85 -39.01 -43.68
N GLU A 53 21.13 -40.12 -43.77
CA GLU A 53 19.92 -40.27 -44.58
C GLU A 53 18.76 -39.45 -44.02
N PHE A 54 18.63 -39.41 -42.69
CA PHE A 54 17.65 -38.56 -42.02
C PHE A 54 18.01 -37.07 -42.19
N SER A 55 19.29 -36.69 -42.05
CA SER A 55 19.75 -35.33 -42.35
C SER A 55 19.49 -34.95 -43.81
N ALA A 56 19.71 -35.85 -44.77
CA ALA A 56 19.39 -35.63 -46.17
C ALA A 56 17.88 -35.50 -46.41
N TYR A 57 17.07 -36.31 -45.72
CA TYR A 57 15.61 -36.17 -45.75
C TYR A 57 15.18 -34.81 -45.21
N ALA A 58 15.71 -34.37 -44.08
CA ALA A 58 15.35 -33.09 -43.48
C ALA A 58 15.71 -31.90 -44.37
N ARG A 59 16.87 -31.94 -45.05
CA ARG A 59 17.25 -30.95 -46.06
C ARG A 59 16.31 -30.96 -47.27
N ALA A 60 15.96 -32.14 -47.78
CA ALA A 60 14.99 -32.29 -48.88
C ALA A 60 13.58 -31.84 -48.46
N TYR A 61 13.23 -32.02 -47.18
CA TYR A 61 11.99 -31.50 -46.63
C TYR A 61 12.01 -29.97 -46.65
N ALA A 62 13.09 -29.37 -46.14
CA ALA A 62 13.26 -27.93 -46.10
C ALA A 62 13.27 -27.28 -47.51
N SER A 63 13.75 -27.96 -48.55
CA SER A 63 13.68 -27.52 -49.95
C SER A 63 12.29 -27.70 -50.59
N GLY A 64 11.38 -28.40 -49.93
CA GLY A 64 10.02 -28.64 -50.40
C GLY A 64 9.80 -29.95 -51.17
N ASP A 65 10.77 -30.85 -51.19
CA ASP A 65 10.74 -32.10 -51.96
C ASP A 65 10.12 -33.29 -51.19
N ARG A 66 9.65 -33.10 -49.95
CA ARG A 66 9.07 -34.16 -49.09
C ARG A 66 7.67 -33.81 -48.58
N ASN A 67 6.78 -34.78 -48.42
CA ASN A 67 5.41 -34.51 -47.98
C ASN A 67 5.37 -34.28 -46.45
N PRO A 68 4.66 -33.24 -45.97
CA PRO A 68 4.44 -33.01 -44.54
C PRO A 68 3.93 -34.23 -43.74
N THR A 69 3.22 -35.15 -44.39
CA THR A 69 2.56 -36.31 -43.79
C THR A 69 3.35 -37.62 -43.93
N ASP A 70 4.59 -37.58 -44.45
CA ASP A 70 5.43 -38.76 -44.65
C ASP A 70 5.59 -39.62 -43.39
N VAL A 71 5.80 -40.92 -43.58
CA VAL A 71 6.05 -41.88 -42.51
C VAL A 71 7.53 -42.22 -42.44
N LEU A 72 8.16 -41.95 -41.31
CA LEU A 72 9.60 -42.08 -41.09
C LEU A 72 9.88 -43.26 -40.17
N TYR A 73 10.59 -44.29 -40.64
CA TYR A 73 11.00 -45.43 -39.83
C TYR A 73 12.50 -45.40 -39.59
N PHE A 74 12.91 -45.31 -38.33
CA PHE A 74 14.30 -45.50 -37.96
C PHE A 74 14.57 -46.99 -37.64
N THR A 75 15.63 -47.56 -38.21
CA THR A 75 15.91 -49.02 -38.14
C THR A 75 17.33 -49.39 -37.65
N TYR A 76 18.07 -48.41 -37.16
CA TYR A 76 19.47 -48.46 -36.76
C TYR A 76 19.78 -49.29 -35.52
N VAL A 77 21.04 -49.76 -35.45
CA VAL A 77 21.61 -50.51 -34.32
C VAL A 77 23.09 -50.09 -34.13
N ASN A 78 23.35 -48.87 -33.63
CA ASN A 78 24.68 -48.38 -33.16
C ASN A 78 25.54 -47.52 -34.13
N ASP A 79 25.09 -46.32 -34.53
CA ASP A 79 26.02 -45.22 -34.86
C ASP A 79 25.32 -43.86 -34.67
N SER A 80 25.76 -43.09 -33.67
CA SER A 80 24.94 -42.06 -33.01
C SER A 80 25.52 -40.64 -33.08
N GLU A 81 26.04 -40.21 -34.24
CA GLU A 81 26.70 -38.91 -34.34
C GLU A 81 26.20 -38.08 -35.53
N PHE A 82 25.67 -36.89 -35.25
CA PHE A 82 25.45 -35.83 -36.25
C PHE A 82 26.75 -35.02 -36.44
N THR A 83 27.87 -35.65 -36.77
CA THR A 83 29.23 -35.09 -36.61
C THR A 83 29.60 -33.83 -37.42
N ASP A 84 28.75 -33.28 -38.31
CA ASP A 84 29.15 -32.14 -39.15
C ASP A 84 28.20 -30.93 -39.14
N GLY A 85 27.19 -30.89 -38.27
CA GLY A 85 26.22 -29.80 -38.27
C GLY A 85 25.35 -29.70 -39.53
N SER A 86 25.30 -30.74 -40.38
CA SER A 86 24.51 -30.74 -41.62
C SER A 86 23.01 -31.00 -41.43
N TYR A 87 22.57 -31.36 -40.22
CA TYR A 87 21.15 -31.48 -39.90
C TYR A 87 20.47 -30.12 -39.93
N VAL A 88 19.31 -30.06 -40.60
CA VAL A 88 18.40 -28.92 -40.54
C VAL A 88 17.12 -29.39 -39.88
N SER A 89 16.57 -28.57 -39.00
CA SER A 89 15.35 -28.91 -38.26
C SER A 89 14.17 -29.17 -39.19
N LEU A 90 13.36 -30.18 -38.89
CA LEU A 90 12.23 -30.59 -39.72
C LEU A 90 11.09 -29.57 -39.69
N GLY A 91 10.41 -29.40 -40.83
CA GLY A 91 9.28 -28.48 -40.93
C GLY A 91 9.68 -27.07 -41.34
N THR A 92 8.77 -26.37 -42.00
CA THR A 92 8.85 -24.92 -42.25
C THR A 92 7.51 -24.28 -41.90
N SER A 93 7.44 -22.94 -41.84
CA SER A 93 6.20 -22.21 -41.53
C SER A 93 5.03 -22.63 -42.42
N ASP A 94 5.31 -22.81 -43.71
CA ASP A 94 4.30 -23.12 -44.72
C ASP A 94 4.02 -24.63 -44.80
N ARG A 95 4.91 -25.46 -44.23
CA ARG A 95 4.89 -26.92 -44.30
C ARG A 95 5.31 -27.50 -42.94
N PRO A 96 4.52 -27.33 -41.88
CA PRO A 96 4.81 -27.96 -40.60
C PRO A 96 4.79 -29.48 -40.76
N PHE A 97 5.71 -30.19 -40.10
CA PHE A 97 5.72 -31.65 -40.17
C PHE A 97 4.47 -32.21 -39.46
N ALA A 98 3.67 -33.00 -40.16
CA ALA A 98 2.42 -33.61 -39.70
C ALA A 98 2.43 -35.15 -39.86
N GLY A 99 3.61 -35.73 -40.10
CA GLY A 99 3.80 -37.14 -40.39
C GLY A 99 3.94 -38.01 -39.14
N THR A 100 4.22 -39.29 -39.36
CA THR A 100 4.45 -40.26 -38.27
C THR A 100 5.90 -40.71 -38.25
N ILE A 101 6.53 -40.66 -37.09
CA ILE A 101 7.89 -41.17 -36.85
C ILE A 101 7.81 -42.44 -36.01
N TYR A 102 8.47 -43.49 -36.46
CA TYR A 102 8.63 -44.74 -35.72
C TYR A 102 10.10 -44.95 -35.31
N ILE A 103 10.31 -45.10 -34.00
CA ILE A 103 11.62 -45.25 -33.34
C ILE A 103 11.72 -46.68 -32.75
N PRO A 104 12.85 -47.41 -32.88
CA PRO A 104 13.04 -48.70 -32.22
C PRO A 104 13.00 -48.58 -30.69
N ARG A 105 12.45 -49.59 -29.99
CA ARG A 105 12.54 -49.67 -28.52
C ARG A 105 13.97 -49.89 -28.01
N THR A 106 14.84 -50.46 -28.85
CA THR A 106 16.23 -50.80 -28.55
C THR A 106 17.06 -50.53 -29.81
N GLY A 107 18.16 -49.76 -29.71
CA GLY A 107 19.11 -49.55 -30.81
C GLY A 107 19.23 -48.13 -31.39
N ILE A 108 18.40 -47.16 -30.96
CA ILE A 108 18.70 -45.72 -31.14
C ILE A 108 19.10 -45.16 -29.80
N ASP A 109 20.37 -44.80 -29.70
CA ASP A 109 20.92 -44.42 -28.41
C ASP A 109 20.55 -42.97 -28.07
N THR A 110 20.66 -42.00 -29.00
CA THR A 110 20.31 -40.59 -28.75
C THR A 110 20.33 -39.73 -30.03
N PHE A 111 19.42 -38.76 -30.18
CA PHE A 111 19.56 -37.64 -31.13
C PHE A 111 20.52 -36.59 -30.54
N ARG A 112 21.73 -36.47 -31.08
CA ARG A 112 22.68 -35.39 -30.72
C ARG A 112 22.42 -34.17 -31.60
N LEU A 113 21.81 -33.12 -31.04
CA LEU A 113 21.45 -31.91 -31.78
C LEU A 113 22.43 -30.77 -31.49
N TYR A 114 23.04 -30.24 -32.56
CA TYR A 114 23.99 -29.11 -32.50
C TYR A 114 23.24 -27.77 -32.60
N ASN A 115 22.95 -27.16 -31.45
CA ASN A 115 22.23 -25.87 -31.31
C ASN A 115 20.94 -25.69 -32.14
N CYS A 116 20.31 -26.76 -32.61
CA CYS A 116 19.05 -26.73 -33.37
C CYS A 116 17.95 -27.58 -32.68
N PRO A 117 16.66 -27.28 -32.91
CA PRO A 117 15.57 -28.15 -32.48
C PRO A 117 15.45 -29.39 -33.38
N LEU A 118 14.77 -30.43 -32.90
CA LEU A 118 14.35 -31.54 -33.76
C LEU A 118 13.41 -31.02 -34.86
N PHE A 119 12.43 -30.20 -34.51
CA PHE A 119 11.49 -29.58 -35.44
C PHE A 119 11.64 -28.06 -35.45
N ASN A 120 11.73 -27.45 -36.63
CA ASN A 120 11.51 -26.02 -36.74
C ASN A 120 10.00 -25.72 -36.65
N TYR A 121 9.17 -26.47 -37.39
CA TYR A 121 7.71 -26.38 -37.35
C TYR A 121 7.07 -27.77 -37.33
N VAL A 122 6.26 -28.09 -36.33
CA VAL A 122 5.55 -29.37 -36.21
C VAL A 122 4.05 -29.12 -36.03
N SER A 123 3.21 -29.95 -36.63
CA SER A 123 1.75 -29.91 -36.47
C SER A 123 1.34 -30.79 -35.29
N THR A 124 0.25 -30.45 -34.60
CA THR A 124 -0.34 -31.33 -33.59
C THR A 124 -0.85 -32.67 -34.14
N ASP A 125 -0.89 -32.84 -35.47
CA ASP A 125 -1.15 -34.13 -36.13
C ASP A 125 0.06 -35.07 -36.16
N ALA A 126 1.28 -34.57 -35.89
CA ALA A 126 2.48 -35.40 -35.90
C ALA A 126 2.44 -36.45 -34.78
N ARG A 127 2.93 -37.65 -35.08
CA ARG A 127 2.98 -38.78 -34.14
C ARG A 127 4.37 -39.36 -34.05
N ILE A 128 4.80 -39.71 -32.83
CA ILE A 128 6.10 -40.37 -32.61
C ILE A 128 5.84 -41.62 -31.77
N PHE A 129 6.03 -42.79 -32.37
CA PHE A 129 5.71 -44.08 -31.77
C PHE A 129 6.91 -45.03 -31.74
N TYR A 130 6.86 -46.02 -30.86
CA TYR A 130 7.80 -47.14 -30.98
C TYR A 130 7.44 -48.03 -32.18
N ASN A 131 8.47 -48.50 -32.90
CA ASN A 131 8.36 -49.42 -34.04
C ASN A 131 7.40 -50.58 -33.74
N GLY A 132 6.37 -50.73 -34.58
CA GLY A 132 5.39 -51.82 -34.47
C GLY A 132 4.33 -51.66 -33.38
N THR A 133 4.23 -50.47 -32.77
CA THR A 133 3.23 -50.15 -31.73
C THR A 133 2.60 -48.78 -31.95
N GLU A 134 1.48 -48.50 -31.27
CA GLU A 134 0.89 -47.15 -31.13
C GLU A 134 1.24 -46.53 -29.77
N THR A 135 2.29 -47.03 -29.12
CA THR A 135 2.81 -46.47 -27.86
C THR A 135 3.70 -45.28 -28.19
N ILE A 136 3.45 -44.13 -27.53
CA ILE A 136 4.29 -42.93 -27.63
C ILE A 136 5.75 -43.30 -27.34
N ALA A 137 6.66 -42.85 -28.20
CA ALA A 137 8.10 -43.08 -28.03
C ALA A 137 8.73 -41.96 -27.22
N ASP A 138 9.64 -42.32 -26.31
CA ASP A 138 10.53 -41.38 -25.63
C ASP A 138 11.66 -40.96 -26.58
N VAL A 139 11.66 -39.70 -27.00
CA VAL A 139 12.67 -39.13 -27.89
C VAL A 139 13.89 -38.73 -27.06
N LYS A 140 14.95 -39.53 -27.14
CA LYS A 140 16.21 -39.26 -26.43
C LYS A 140 17.02 -38.20 -27.15
N ILE A 141 17.33 -37.09 -26.47
CA ILE A 141 18.06 -35.96 -27.05
C ILE A 141 19.26 -35.60 -26.16
N ILE A 142 20.43 -35.38 -26.76
CA ILE A 142 21.58 -34.68 -26.17
C ILE A 142 21.75 -33.38 -26.94
N ARG A 143 22.00 -32.30 -26.22
CA ARG A 143 22.33 -31.00 -26.81
C ARG A 143 23.81 -30.72 -26.71
N GLU A 144 24.40 -30.29 -27.82
CA GLU A 144 25.84 -30.05 -27.96
C GLU A 144 26.09 -28.74 -28.72
N GLU A 145 27.26 -28.13 -28.50
CA GLU A 145 27.72 -26.98 -29.28
C GLU A 145 28.39 -27.45 -30.58
N PRO A 146 28.22 -26.73 -31.71
CA PRO A 146 28.86 -27.09 -32.96
C PRO A 146 30.39 -27.01 -32.87
N GLU A 147 31.08 -27.83 -33.67
CA GLU A 147 32.55 -27.93 -33.66
C GLU A 147 33.25 -26.64 -34.09
N GLU A 148 32.62 -25.85 -34.96
CA GLU A 148 33.09 -24.55 -35.43
C GLU A 148 32.02 -23.49 -35.23
N THR A 149 32.44 -22.27 -34.88
CA THR A 149 31.54 -21.12 -34.83
C THR A 149 30.95 -20.90 -36.23
N PRO A 150 29.62 -20.79 -36.38
CA PRO A 150 28.99 -20.46 -37.66
C PRO A 150 29.63 -19.22 -38.28
N ALA A 151 29.67 -19.14 -39.61
CA ALA A 151 30.36 -18.08 -40.34
C ALA A 151 29.84 -16.64 -40.04
N ASP A 152 28.65 -16.53 -39.44
CA ASP A 152 28.05 -15.26 -38.98
C ASP A 152 28.42 -14.90 -37.52
N GLY A 153 29.14 -15.76 -36.81
CA GLY A 153 29.59 -15.54 -35.43
C GLY A 153 28.51 -15.70 -34.36
N VAL A 154 27.29 -16.14 -34.70
CA VAL A 154 26.16 -16.21 -33.75
C VAL A 154 25.77 -17.67 -33.51
N LEU A 155 26.17 -18.21 -32.36
CA LEU A 155 25.59 -19.44 -31.81
C LEU A 155 24.22 -19.10 -31.20
N THR A 156 23.14 -19.13 -31.99
CA THR A 156 21.78 -19.07 -31.44
C THR A 156 21.38 -20.47 -30.98
N SER A 157 21.22 -20.70 -29.69
CA SER A 157 20.52 -21.90 -29.20
C SER A 157 19.05 -21.79 -29.62
N GLY A 158 18.43 -22.87 -30.10
CA GLY A 158 16.99 -22.94 -30.38
C GLY A 158 16.21 -23.66 -29.27
N ALA A 159 14.93 -23.98 -29.47
CA ALA A 159 14.23 -24.92 -28.60
C ALA A 159 14.81 -26.35 -28.76
N VAL A 160 14.62 -27.26 -27.80
CA VAL A 160 15.15 -28.64 -27.90
C VAL A 160 14.30 -29.52 -28.82
N PHE A 161 12.98 -29.52 -28.62
CA PHE A 161 12.06 -30.36 -29.36
C PHE A 161 11.51 -29.63 -30.59
N ALA A 162 10.87 -28.48 -30.41
CA ALA A 162 10.24 -27.75 -31.51
C ALA A 162 10.36 -26.23 -31.33
N ASN A 163 10.75 -25.49 -32.37
CA ASN A 163 10.64 -24.02 -32.33
C ASN A 163 9.17 -23.60 -32.37
N HIS A 164 8.37 -24.18 -33.26
CA HIS A 164 6.96 -23.82 -33.45
C HIS A 164 6.07 -25.06 -33.52
N VAL A 165 5.03 -25.11 -32.69
CA VAL A 165 3.94 -26.09 -32.79
C VAL A 165 2.72 -25.41 -33.42
N THR A 166 2.23 -25.98 -34.51
CA THR A 166 1.08 -25.46 -35.28
C THR A 166 -0.16 -26.33 -35.05
N LYS A 167 -1.34 -25.72 -35.10
CA LYS A 167 -2.60 -26.43 -34.97
C LYS A 167 -2.85 -27.36 -36.17
N GLY A 168 -3.01 -28.65 -35.89
CA GLY A 168 -3.55 -29.66 -36.80
C GLY A 168 -5.01 -29.99 -36.48
N THR A 169 -5.47 -31.15 -36.96
CA THR A 169 -6.83 -31.66 -36.73
C THR A 169 -6.97 -32.43 -35.41
N ASN A 170 -5.87 -32.91 -34.83
CA ASN A 170 -5.84 -33.70 -33.60
C ASN A 170 -4.95 -33.06 -32.53
N ASN A 171 -5.00 -33.60 -31.32
CA ASN A 171 -4.09 -33.25 -30.23
C ASN A 171 -2.76 -33.98 -30.41
N ALA A 172 -1.67 -33.37 -29.96
CA ALA A 172 -0.35 -33.99 -29.92
C ALA A 172 -0.09 -34.66 -28.57
N SER A 173 0.73 -35.71 -28.58
CA SER A 173 1.28 -36.29 -27.36
C SER A 173 2.72 -36.73 -27.63
N TRP A 174 3.66 -36.11 -26.92
CA TRP A 174 5.10 -36.30 -27.12
C TRP A 174 5.81 -36.51 -25.80
N SER A 175 6.88 -37.31 -25.83
CA SER A 175 7.73 -37.59 -24.67
C SER A 175 9.19 -37.40 -25.06
N VAL A 176 9.95 -36.67 -24.24
CA VAL A 176 11.36 -36.34 -24.49
C VAL A 176 12.21 -36.69 -23.28
N ASP A 177 13.25 -37.49 -23.52
CA ASP A 177 14.34 -37.76 -22.58
C ASP A 177 15.51 -36.82 -22.92
N LEU A 178 15.69 -35.73 -22.17
CA LEU A 178 16.81 -34.82 -22.34
C LEU A 178 17.99 -35.28 -21.47
N LEU A 179 19.02 -35.84 -22.10
CA LEU A 179 20.15 -36.46 -21.40
C LEU A 179 21.31 -35.48 -21.16
N ALA A 180 22.03 -35.63 -20.04
CA ALA A 180 23.31 -34.96 -19.85
C ALA A 180 24.36 -35.40 -20.88
N TYR A 181 25.19 -34.45 -21.29
CA TYR A 181 26.38 -34.76 -22.06
C TYR A 181 27.45 -35.40 -21.17
N SER A 182 27.98 -36.56 -21.55
CA SER A 182 28.98 -37.31 -20.76
C SER A 182 30.33 -37.51 -21.47
N GLY A 183 30.57 -36.82 -22.59
CA GLY A 183 31.83 -36.90 -23.35
C GLY A 183 32.94 -35.98 -22.80
N GLU A 184 34.19 -36.19 -23.21
CA GLU A 184 35.30 -35.31 -22.86
C GLU A 184 35.32 -34.08 -23.77
N GLY A 185 34.99 -32.90 -23.24
CA GLY A 185 35.45 -31.61 -23.77
C GLY A 185 34.43 -30.63 -24.39
N ARG A 186 33.14 -30.95 -24.51
CA ARG A 186 32.12 -30.05 -25.10
C ARG A 186 30.72 -30.26 -24.53
N SER A 187 30.05 -29.24 -24.00
CA SER A 187 28.64 -29.34 -23.58
C SER A 187 27.93 -28.05 -23.96
N ALA A 188 26.67 -28.13 -24.37
CA ALA A 188 25.90 -26.92 -24.62
C ALA A 188 25.85 -26.00 -23.40
N GLU A 189 25.99 -24.69 -23.62
CA GLU A 189 25.87 -23.73 -22.53
C GLU A 189 24.41 -23.50 -22.10
N ASN A 190 23.43 -23.61 -23.01
CA ASN A 190 22.01 -23.31 -22.74
C ASN A 190 21.06 -23.81 -23.87
N HIS A 191 19.74 -23.69 -23.65
CA HIS A 191 18.69 -23.88 -24.68
C HIS A 191 17.52 -22.90 -24.52
N GLU A 192 16.66 -22.74 -25.54
CA GLU A 192 15.49 -21.84 -25.47
C GLU A 192 14.21 -22.47 -24.86
N GLY A 193 14.35 -23.57 -24.13
CA GLY A 193 13.23 -24.40 -23.63
C GLY A 193 12.99 -25.67 -24.47
N MET A 194 11.95 -26.45 -24.16
CA MET A 194 11.58 -27.63 -24.96
C MET A 194 10.82 -27.25 -26.23
N ILE A 195 9.85 -26.35 -26.10
CA ILE A 195 9.01 -25.82 -27.17
C ILE A 195 9.14 -24.31 -27.20
N GLY A 196 9.42 -23.73 -28.38
CA GLY A 196 9.50 -22.28 -28.54
C GLY A 196 8.14 -21.60 -28.38
N ASP A 197 7.17 -22.00 -29.21
CA ASP A 197 5.77 -21.59 -29.11
C ASP A 197 4.79 -22.67 -29.55
N ILE A 198 3.59 -22.61 -28.96
CA ILE A 198 2.42 -23.39 -29.34
C ILE A 198 1.39 -22.42 -29.90
N ALA A 199 0.98 -22.61 -31.14
CA ALA A 199 0.03 -21.77 -31.85
C ALA A 199 -1.34 -21.76 -31.16
N ASP A 200 -2.13 -20.74 -31.49
CA ASP A 200 -3.47 -20.55 -30.98
C ASP A 200 -4.36 -21.80 -31.25
N GLU A 201 -5.20 -22.14 -30.28
CA GLU A 201 -6.12 -23.29 -30.26
C GLU A 201 -5.47 -24.69 -30.41
N ALA A 202 -4.13 -24.79 -30.32
CA ALA A 202 -3.43 -26.07 -30.40
C ALA A 202 -3.41 -26.79 -29.04
N SER A 203 -3.48 -28.12 -29.06
CA SER A 203 -3.50 -28.95 -27.84
C SER A 203 -2.34 -29.96 -27.83
N VAL A 204 -1.54 -29.90 -26.76
CA VAL A 204 -0.30 -30.69 -26.63
C VAL A 204 -0.23 -31.33 -25.26
N ASN A 205 -0.02 -32.65 -25.21
CA ASN A 205 0.47 -33.34 -24.02
C ASN A 205 1.98 -33.55 -24.16
N PHE A 206 2.76 -33.04 -23.21
CA PHE A 206 4.22 -33.08 -23.27
C PHE A 206 4.81 -33.66 -21.99
N SER A 207 5.54 -34.76 -22.14
CA SER A 207 6.32 -35.37 -21.07
C SER A 207 7.80 -35.03 -21.26
N LEU A 208 8.44 -34.53 -20.20
CA LEU A 208 9.88 -34.25 -20.17
C LEU A 208 10.54 -35.08 -19.07
N ASN A 209 11.55 -35.85 -19.41
CA ASN A 209 12.47 -36.44 -18.45
C ASN A 209 13.84 -35.77 -18.60
N ASN A 210 14.19 -34.85 -17.70
CA ASN A 210 15.39 -34.01 -17.82
C ASN A 210 16.52 -34.50 -16.92
N ALA A 211 17.62 -34.93 -17.53
CA ALA A 211 18.85 -35.31 -16.85
C ALA A 211 20.04 -34.38 -17.17
N SER A 212 19.83 -33.24 -17.85
CA SER A 212 20.92 -32.43 -18.44
C SER A 212 21.39 -31.24 -17.61
N ALA A 213 20.60 -30.76 -16.64
CA ALA A 213 20.85 -29.55 -15.85
C ALA A 213 21.13 -28.26 -16.67
N LEU A 214 20.85 -28.23 -17.98
CA LEU A 214 21.16 -27.08 -18.83
C LEU A 214 20.25 -25.88 -18.50
N PRO A 215 20.79 -24.65 -18.47
CA PRO A 215 19.98 -23.46 -18.26
C PRO A 215 19.16 -23.12 -19.52
N VAL A 216 17.98 -22.55 -19.29
CA VAL A 216 17.12 -22.00 -20.34
C VAL A 216 17.49 -20.54 -20.56
N ARG A 217 17.86 -20.15 -21.78
CA ARG A 217 18.11 -18.76 -22.17
C ARG A 217 17.47 -18.47 -23.52
N LYS A 218 16.63 -17.43 -23.60
CA LYS A 218 15.97 -17.00 -24.84
C LYS A 218 15.84 -15.48 -24.90
N ALA A 219 15.87 -14.90 -26.11
CA ALA A 219 15.58 -13.47 -26.28
C ALA A 219 14.09 -13.16 -26.00
N GLY A 220 13.18 -13.91 -26.60
CA GLY A 220 11.73 -13.76 -26.37
C GLY A 220 11.24 -14.41 -25.06
N ALA A 221 9.94 -14.72 -25.01
CA ALA A 221 9.34 -15.36 -23.84
C ALA A 221 9.95 -16.75 -23.56
N ALA A 222 10.48 -16.96 -22.36
CA ALA A 222 11.26 -18.13 -21.97
C ALA A 222 10.55 -18.97 -20.90
N GLY A 223 10.54 -20.29 -21.08
CA GLY A 223 10.06 -21.25 -20.09
C GLY A 223 10.71 -22.61 -20.31
N LEU A 224 10.82 -23.43 -19.26
CA LEU A 224 11.43 -24.77 -19.39
C LEU A 224 10.72 -25.62 -20.44
N ILE A 225 9.38 -25.60 -20.44
CA ILE A 225 8.57 -26.37 -21.37
C ILE A 225 8.19 -25.55 -22.58
N CYS A 226 7.64 -24.35 -22.38
CA CYS A 226 7.10 -23.55 -23.46
C CYS A 226 7.49 -22.08 -23.34
N GLY A 227 7.97 -21.47 -24.42
CA GLY A 227 8.17 -20.02 -24.45
C GLY A 227 6.84 -19.26 -24.49
N THR A 228 5.98 -19.54 -25.47
CA THR A 228 4.67 -18.90 -25.62
C THR A 228 3.57 -19.93 -25.90
N LEU A 229 2.54 -19.96 -25.05
CA LEU A 229 1.30 -20.70 -25.26
C LEU A 229 0.25 -19.76 -25.86
N GLY A 230 -0.21 -20.08 -27.07
CA GLY A 230 -1.15 -19.27 -27.86
C GLY A 230 -2.54 -19.12 -27.25
N GLU A 231 -3.37 -18.29 -27.88
CA GLU A 231 -4.75 -18.03 -27.47
C GLU A 231 -5.55 -19.34 -27.48
N ASP A 232 -6.30 -19.62 -26.41
CA ASP A 232 -7.08 -20.86 -26.24
C ASP A 232 -6.30 -22.18 -26.45
N ALA A 233 -4.96 -22.12 -26.43
CA ALA A 233 -4.12 -23.30 -26.57
C ALA A 233 -4.05 -24.07 -25.24
N SER A 234 -3.87 -25.38 -25.29
CA SER A 234 -3.75 -26.24 -24.12
C SER A 234 -2.44 -27.01 -24.09
N LEU A 235 -1.78 -26.98 -22.93
CA LEU A 235 -0.55 -27.70 -22.66
C LEU A 235 -0.71 -28.53 -21.39
N THR A 236 -0.70 -29.86 -21.53
CA THR A 236 -0.57 -30.78 -20.40
C THR A 236 0.88 -31.15 -20.23
N VAL A 237 1.43 -30.93 -19.04
CA VAL A 237 2.83 -31.18 -18.71
C VAL A 237 2.95 -32.30 -17.70
N ALA A 238 3.93 -33.17 -17.92
CA ALA A 238 4.53 -34.04 -16.92
C ALA A 238 6.05 -33.88 -16.98
N THR A 239 6.72 -33.54 -15.88
CA THR A 239 8.18 -33.52 -15.83
C THR A 239 8.72 -34.54 -14.82
N SER A 240 9.83 -35.19 -15.18
CA SER A 240 10.65 -36.02 -14.31
C SER A 240 12.12 -35.68 -14.58
N GLY A 241 13.06 -36.20 -13.79
CA GLY A 241 14.47 -35.88 -14.01
C GLY A 241 15.36 -35.90 -12.78
N SER A 242 16.59 -35.41 -12.96
CA SER A 242 17.58 -35.26 -11.89
C SER A 242 17.22 -34.13 -10.91
N ASP A 243 17.80 -34.19 -9.71
CA ASP A 243 17.70 -33.16 -8.67
C ASP A 243 18.50 -31.86 -9.03
N ASP A 244 18.83 -31.62 -10.28
CA ASP A 244 19.73 -30.51 -10.65
C ASP A 244 19.00 -29.16 -10.74
N GLU A 245 19.73 -28.08 -10.45
CA GLU A 245 19.20 -26.72 -10.39
C GLU A 245 19.14 -26.08 -11.79
N ILE A 246 17.94 -25.81 -12.28
CA ILE A 246 17.70 -25.18 -13.59
C ILE A 246 17.47 -23.69 -13.39
N THR A 247 18.06 -22.87 -14.27
CA THR A 247 17.76 -21.43 -14.36
C THR A 247 17.04 -21.12 -15.66
N VAL A 248 16.07 -20.21 -15.62
CA VAL A 248 15.33 -19.72 -16.79
C VAL A 248 15.58 -18.23 -16.95
N THR A 249 16.11 -17.81 -18.09
CA THR A 249 16.39 -16.40 -18.40
C THR A 249 15.77 -15.98 -19.72
N SER A 250 14.94 -14.94 -19.69
CA SER A 250 14.58 -14.16 -20.87
C SER A 250 15.42 -12.88 -20.93
N THR A 251 16.12 -12.64 -22.04
CA THR A 251 16.99 -11.45 -22.22
C THR A 251 16.29 -10.26 -22.89
N ALA A 252 15.08 -10.45 -23.44
CA ALA A 252 14.27 -9.39 -24.05
C ALA A 252 12.74 -9.62 -23.94
N GLY A 253 12.27 -10.44 -22.99
CA GLY A 253 10.85 -10.78 -22.81
C GLY A 253 10.48 -11.26 -21.40
N ASN A 254 9.36 -11.98 -21.32
CA ASN A 254 8.84 -12.57 -20.07
C ASN A 254 9.51 -13.93 -19.78
N ALA A 255 9.64 -14.29 -18.52
CA ALA A 255 10.21 -15.58 -18.11
C ALA A 255 9.31 -16.28 -17.08
N GLY A 256 9.02 -17.55 -17.30
CA GLY A 256 8.33 -18.39 -16.32
C GLY A 256 9.10 -19.66 -16.04
N GLY A 257 8.94 -20.24 -14.85
CA GLY A 257 9.57 -21.54 -14.55
C GLY A 257 9.22 -22.62 -15.57
N LEU A 258 7.93 -22.73 -15.95
CA LEU A 258 7.47 -23.65 -16.99
C LEU A 258 7.12 -22.95 -18.30
N VAL A 259 6.40 -21.83 -18.22
CA VAL A 259 5.84 -21.14 -19.39
C VAL A 259 6.19 -19.65 -19.39
N GLY A 260 6.82 -19.16 -20.45
CA GLY A 260 7.19 -17.74 -20.54
C GLY A 260 5.98 -16.80 -20.64
N THR A 261 5.04 -17.10 -21.53
CA THR A 261 3.82 -16.32 -21.72
C THR A 261 2.64 -17.22 -22.08
N MET A 262 1.52 -17.03 -21.39
CA MET A 262 0.22 -17.58 -21.72
C MET A 262 -0.65 -16.45 -22.27
N LYS A 263 -1.11 -16.58 -23.51
CA LYS A 263 -2.08 -15.65 -24.09
C LYS A 263 -3.50 -15.92 -23.53
N GLU A 264 -4.45 -15.08 -23.94
CA GLU A 264 -5.86 -15.13 -23.51
C GLU A 264 -6.46 -16.53 -23.64
N GLY A 265 -7.10 -17.01 -22.57
CA GLY A 265 -7.81 -18.30 -22.55
C GLY A 265 -6.92 -19.55 -22.55
N ALA A 266 -5.60 -19.40 -22.53
CA ALA A 266 -4.68 -20.55 -22.55
C ALA A 266 -4.80 -21.43 -21.30
N THR A 267 -4.68 -22.75 -21.49
CA THR A 267 -4.79 -23.74 -20.41
C THR A 267 -3.47 -24.47 -20.18
N LEU A 268 -2.98 -24.45 -18.93
CA LEU A 268 -1.83 -25.25 -18.48
C LEU A 268 -2.32 -26.31 -17.50
N THR A 269 -2.14 -27.59 -17.85
CA THR A 269 -2.47 -28.73 -16.98
C THR A 269 -1.19 -29.40 -16.47
N LEU A 270 -1.12 -29.67 -15.17
CA LEU A 270 0.03 -30.29 -14.51
C LEU A 270 -0.39 -31.69 -14.06
N SER A 271 0.03 -32.72 -14.80
CA SER A 271 -0.56 -34.07 -14.73
C SER A 271 0.14 -35.06 -13.79
N SER A 272 1.37 -34.77 -13.34
CA SER A 272 2.12 -35.58 -12.36
C SER A 272 2.95 -34.69 -11.41
N GLN A 273 3.51 -35.28 -10.34
CA GLN A 273 4.60 -34.64 -9.61
C GLN A 273 5.75 -34.34 -10.59
N ASN A 274 6.25 -33.09 -10.58
CA ASN A 274 7.12 -32.55 -11.63
C ASN A 274 8.59 -32.45 -11.18
N ASN A 275 9.43 -33.48 -11.36
CA ASN A 275 10.77 -33.58 -10.73
C ASN A 275 11.83 -32.57 -11.19
N SER A 276 11.54 -31.72 -12.17
CA SER A 276 12.51 -30.74 -12.68
C SER A 276 12.56 -29.49 -11.79
N ARG A 277 13.70 -29.24 -11.14
CA ARG A 277 13.87 -28.16 -10.16
C ARG A 277 14.30 -26.84 -10.81
N VAL A 278 13.43 -25.84 -10.88
CA VAL A 278 13.79 -24.47 -11.25
C VAL A 278 14.15 -23.66 -10.00
N THR A 279 15.38 -23.14 -9.94
CA THR A 279 15.87 -22.36 -8.78
C THR A 279 15.95 -20.87 -9.05
N SER A 280 16.00 -20.45 -10.32
CA SER A 280 15.96 -19.05 -10.68
C SER A 280 15.19 -18.78 -11.97
N VAL A 281 14.38 -17.72 -11.96
CA VAL A 281 13.67 -17.19 -13.13
C VAL A 281 13.99 -15.71 -13.28
N THR A 282 14.56 -15.32 -14.42
CA THR A 282 14.94 -13.93 -14.71
C THR A 282 14.32 -13.47 -16.03
N GLY A 283 13.59 -12.35 -16.02
CA GLY A 283 12.99 -11.78 -17.21
C GLY A 283 13.24 -10.27 -17.32
N THR A 284 13.52 -9.77 -18.52
CA THR A 284 13.57 -8.32 -18.76
C THR A 284 12.19 -7.67 -18.82
N GLY A 285 11.12 -8.47 -18.94
CA GLY A 285 9.73 -8.07 -18.75
C GLY A 285 9.20 -8.53 -17.39
N TYR A 286 8.17 -9.38 -17.41
CA TYR A 286 7.63 -10.04 -16.22
C TYR A 286 8.29 -11.39 -15.97
N ALA A 287 8.52 -11.73 -14.70
CA ALA A 287 9.09 -13.00 -14.28
C ALA A 287 8.19 -13.69 -13.26
N GLY A 288 7.87 -14.96 -13.45
CA GLY A 288 7.04 -15.74 -12.53
C GLY A 288 7.62 -17.12 -12.21
N GLY A 289 7.47 -17.59 -10.98
CA GLY A 289 7.94 -18.92 -10.61
C GLY A 289 7.26 -20.05 -11.40
N LEU A 290 6.02 -19.85 -11.88
CA LEU A 290 5.34 -20.76 -12.80
C LEU A 290 5.25 -20.15 -14.21
N VAL A 291 4.64 -18.97 -14.32
CA VAL A 291 4.35 -18.30 -15.61
C VAL A 291 4.83 -16.86 -15.59
N GLY A 292 5.55 -16.44 -16.63
CA GLY A 292 6.02 -15.05 -16.72
C GLY A 292 4.89 -14.03 -16.85
N SER A 293 3.98 -14.23 -17.80
CA SER A 293 2.82 -13.39 -18.05
C SER A 293 1.62 -14.23 -18.47
N ALA A 294 0.44 -13.94 -17.93
CA ALA A 294 -0.78 -14.67 -18.22
C ALA A 294 -2.00 -13.74 -18.36
N ILE A 295 -2.86 -14.02 -19.34
CA ILE A 295 -4.14 -13.35 -19.56
C ILE A 295 -5.22 -14.42 -19.57
N ASP A 296 -6.20 -14.31 -18.68
CA ASP A 296 -7.28 -15.28 -18.50
C ASP A 296 -6.80 -16.74 -18.49
N PRO A 297 -5.74 -17.08 -17.72
CA PRO A 297 -5.19 -18.43 -17.76
C PRO A 297 -6.09 -19.42 -17.03
N THR A 298 -6.16 -20.65 -17.52
CA THR A 298 -6.68 -21.79 -16.76
C THR A 298 -5.51 -22.67 -16.29
N ILE A 299 -5.34 -22.83 -14.98
CA ILE A 299 -4.35 -23.76 -14.39
C ILE A 299 -5.10 -24.96 -13.80
N LEU A 300 -4.83 -26.16 -14.33
CA LEU A 300 -5.42 -27.41 -13.86
C LEU A 300 -4.35 -28.28 -13.20
N LEU A 301 -4.65 -28.81 -12.02
CA LEU A 301 -3.75 -29.69 -11.27
C LEU A 301 -4.32 -31.12 -11.26
N GLY A 302 -3.48 -32.10 -11.55
CA GLY A 302 -3.79 -33.51 -11.36
C GLY A 302 -3.98 -33.85 -9.88
N THR A 303 -4.65 -34.97 -9.59
CA THR A 303 -4.92 -35.41 -8.21
C THR A 303 -3.62 -35.55 -7.41
N GLY A 304 -3.50 -34.80 -6.31
CA GLY A 304 -2.33 -34.83 -5.43
C GLY A 304 -1.12 -34.02 -5.95
N VAL A 305 -1.32 -33.12 -6.92
CA VAL A 305 -0.30 -32.19 -7.42
C VAL A 305 -0.59 -30.78 -6.89
N SER A 306 0.41 -30.12 -6.30
CA SER A 306 0.39 -28.68 -6.00
C SER A 306 1.44 -27.94 -6.86
N VAL A 307 1.21 -26.66 -7.17
CA VAL A 307 2.08 -25.91 -8.11
C VAL A 307 3.50 -25.72 -7.60
N CYS A 308 3.75 -25.76 -6.28
CA CYS A 308 5.11 -25.60 -5.76
C CYS A 308 5.82 -26.90 -5.42
N GLU A 309 5.13 -28.04 -5.39
CA GLU A 309 5.82 -29.32 -5.52
C GLU A 309 6.62 -29.41 -6.84
N ILE A 310 6.32 -28.54 -7.81
CA ILE A 310 7.06 -28.39 -9.08
C ILE A 310 8.41 -27.68 -8.88
N ASN A 311 8.48 -26.67 -8.00
CA ASN A 311 9.73 -25.95 -7.71
C ASN A 311 10.46 -26.55 -6.49
N SER A 312 9.83 -27.47 -5.78
CA SER A 312 10.38 -28.13 -4.60
C SER A 312 9.96 -29.59 -4.52
N PHE A 313 10.91 -30.47 -4.81
CA PHE A 313 10.70 -31.89 -4.74
C PHE A 313 10.77 -32.42 -3.31
N GLN A 314 9.72 -33.08 -2.84
CA GLN A 314 9.86 -34.17 -1.86
C GLN A 314 9.06 -35.40 -2.29
N THR A 315 9.81 -36.48 -2.53
CA THR A 315 9.29 -37.82 -2.27
C THR A 315 9.25 -38.05 -0.77
N VAL A 316 8.25 -38.80 -0.34
CA VAL A 316 8.11 -39.33 1.02
C VAL A 316 9.46 -39.91 1.50
N GLN A 317 9.91 -39.47 2.68
CA GLN A 317 10.89 -40.14 3.56
C GLN A 317 12.42 -39.88 3.42
N SER A 318 12.90 -38.68 3.07
CA SER A 318 14.31 -38.33 3.34
C SER A 318 14.51 -36.84 3.59
N VAL A 319 14.99 -36.49 4.79
CA VAL A 319 15.33 -35.13 5.22
C VAL A 319 16.37 -34.50 4.27
N LYS A 320 15.96 -33.56 3.42
CA LYS A 320 16.83 -32.58 2.76
C LYS A 320 16.18 -31.19 2.83
N THR A 321 17.02 -30.18 3.00
CA THR A 321 16.72 -28.78 3.35
C THR A 321 15.71 -28.09 2.40
N PRO A 322 14.85 -27.17 2.90
CA PRO A 322 14.05 -26.30 2.03
C PRO A 322 14.96 -25.53 1.07
N LEU A 323 14.63 -25.54 -0.23
CA LEU A 323 15.42 -24.87 -1.27
C LEU A 323 14.83 -23.49 -1.58
N ALA A 324 15.68 -22.51 -1.88
CA ALA A 324 15.24 -21.16 -2.19
C ALA A 324 14.98 -20.98 -3.70
N LEU A 325 13.86 -20.34 -4.05
CA LEU A 325 13.56 -19.87 -5.41
C LEU A 325 13.91 -18.38 -5.52
N SER A 326 14.54 -17.96 -6.61
CA SER A 326 14.82 -16.55 -6.92
C SER A 326 14.14 -16.10 -8.20
N VAL A 327 13.19 -15.17 -8.12
CA VAL A 327 12.49 -14.58 -9.27
C VAL A 327 12.89 -13.12 -9.44
N SER A 328 13.33 -12.75 -10.63
CA SER A 328 13.77 -11.40 -10.98
C SER A 328 13.13 -10.92 -12.28
N GLY A 329 12.28 -9.90 -12.20
CA GLY A 329 11.62 -9.30 -13.36
C GLY A 329 11.88 -7.80 -13.41
N THR A 330 12.22 -7.22 -14.56
CA THR A 330 12.37 -5.76 -14.63
C THR A 330 11.04 -5.03 -14.42
N THR A 331 9.92 -5.56 -14.93
CA THR A 331 8.59 -4.93 -14.79
C THR A 331 7.86 -5.45 -13.55
N GLY A 332 7.86 -6.77 -13.35
CA GLY A 332 7.20 -7.41 -12.22
C GLY A 332 7.74 -8.80 -11.96
N ALA A 333 7.90 -9.16 -10.69
CA ALA A 333 8.33 -10.50 -10.26
C ALA A 333 7.28 -11.12 -9.34
N GLY A 334 6.77 -12.29 -9.69
CA GLY A 334 5.80 -13.03 -8.87
C GLY A 334 6.29 -14.42 -8.51
N GLY A 335 5.98 -14.90 -7.30
CA GLY A 335 6.30 -16.29 -6.95
C GLY A 335 5.53 -17.31 -7.78
N VAL A 336 4.34 -16.94 -8.29
CA VAL A 336 3.58 -17.75 -9.27
C VAL A 336 3.57 -17.07 -10.64
N PHE A 337 3.02 -15.86 -10.71
CA PHE A 337 2.81 -15.11 -11.95
C PHE A 337 3.54 -13.77 -11.93
N GLY A 338 4.39 -13.50 -12.92
CA GLY A 338 5.00 -12.17 -13.06
C GLY A 338 3.95 -11.09 -13.38
N TYR A 339 3.04 -11.42 -14.30
CA TYR A 339 1.84 -10.65 -14.62
C TYR A 339 0.65 -11.60 -14.72
N TYR A 340 -0.45 -11.21 -14.07
CA TYR A 340 -1.72 -11.92 -14.15
C TYR A 340 -2.81 -10.93 -14.50
N LYS A 341 -3.55 -11.21 -15.57
CA LYS A 341 -4.75 -10.48 -15.95
C LYS A 341 -5.94 -11.42 -15.98
N THR A 342 -7.03 -11.00 -15.37
CA THR A 342 -8.35 -11.61 -15.58
C THR A 342 -9.29 -10.59 -16.19
N THR A 343 -10.19 -11.05 -17.06
CA THR A 343 -11.30 -10.30 -17.67
C THR A 343 -12.65 -10.97 -17.40
N ALA A 344 -12.64 -12.12 -16.72
CA ALA A 344 -13.85 -12.76 -16.23
C ALA A 344 -14.64 -11.80 -15.33
N ALA A 345 -15.97 -11.93 -15.27
CA ALA A 345 -16.78 -11.06 -14.41
C ALA A 345 -16.50 -11.32 -12.91
N SER A 346 -16.17 -12.57 -12.56
CA SER A 346 -15.79 -12.99 -11.22
C SER A 346 -14.76 -14.12 -11.33
N GLU A 347 -13.75 -14.11 -10.46
CA GLU A 347 -12.69 -15.12 -10.38
C GLU A 347 -12.30 -15.39 -8.92
N THR A 348 -12.02 -16.65 -8.59
CA THR A 348 -11.49 -17.03 -7.26
C THR A 348 -10.11 -17.67 -7.41
N PHE A 349 -9.10 -17.01 -6.86
CA PHE A 349 -7.75 -17.53 -6.77
C PHE A 349 -7.55 -18.26 -5.44
N ALA A 350 -7.51 -19.59 -5.49
CA ALA A 350 -7.25 -20.43 -4.31
C ALA A 350 -5.74 -20.62 -4.12
N ALA A 351 -5.19 -20.05 -3.05
CA ALA A 351 -3.76 -20.04 -2.74
C ALA A 351 -3.23 -21.43 -2.36
N ASP A 352 -4.06 -22.30 -1.79
CA ASP A 352 -3.71 -23.69 -1.41
C ASP A 352 -3.23 -24.56 -2.58
N LYS A 353 -3.66 -24.23 -3.81
CA LYS A 353 -3.15 -24.83 -5.05
C LYS A 353 -1.67 -24.54 -5.27
N TYR A 354 -1.13 -23.53 -4.61
CA TYR A 354 0.21 -22.99 -4.74
C TYR A 354 0.90 -22.96 -3.37
N ALA A 355 1.35 -24.13 -2.88
CA ALA A 355 2.19 -24.21 -1.69
C ALA A 355 3.50 -23.40 -1.86
N PHE A 356 4.29 -23.17 -0.82
CA PHE A 356 5.69 -22.72 -0.98
C PHE A 356 6.54 -23.46 0.04
N THR A 357 7.52 -24.26 -0.41
CA THR A 357 8.47 -24.89 0.52
C THR A 357 9.81 -24.13 0.47
N GLY A 358 10.20 -23.57 1.61
CA GLY A 358 11.38 -22.70 1.70
C GLY A 358 11.10 -21.23 1.36
N THR A 359 12.17 -20.45 1.27
CA THR A 359 12.11 -19.00 1.08
C THR A 359 12.11 -18.64 -0.40
N THR A 360 11.08 -17.92 -0.86
CA THR A 360 11.06 -17.37 -2.22
C THR A 360 11.51 -15.91 -2.21
N THR A 361 12.60 -15.61 -2.93
CA THR A 361 13.14 -14.26 -3.07
C THR A 361 12.64 -13.62 -4.35
N LEU A 362 12.06 -12.43 -4.24
CA LEU A 362 11.38 -11.73 -5.32
C LEU A 362 12.00 -10.35 -5.51
N SER A 363 12.44 -10.07 -6.74
CA SER A 363 13.20 -8.86 -7.05
C SER A 363 12.70 -8.19 -8.32
N SER A 364 12.61 -6.85 -8.28
CA SER A 364 12.52 -6.03 -9.48
C SER A 364 13.75 -5.17 -9.65
N SER A 365 14.35 -5.19 -10.83
CA SER A 365 15.52 -4.37 -11.17
C SER A 365 15.16 -2.92 -11.56
N SER A 366 13.88 -2.65 -11.84
CA SER A 366 13.39 -1.30 -12.14
C SER A 366 12.96 -0.54 -10.88
N SER A 367 13.19 0.77 -10.88
CA SER A 367 12.66 1.70 -9.87
C SER A 367 11.13 1.84 -9.92
N ASN A 368 10.48 1.40 -11.00
CA ASN A 368 9.03 1.38 -11.14
C ASN A 368 8.43 -0.03 -11.15
N GLY A 369 9.28 -1.06 -11.03
CA GLY A 369 8.80 -2.43 -11.07
C GLY A 369 8.30 -2.91 -9.71
N CYS A 370 7.63 -4.05 -9.73
CA CYS A 370 6.87 -4.59 -8.60
C CYS A 370 7.31 -6.02 -8.26
N ALA A 371 7.12 -6.43 -7.01
CA ALA A 371 7.43 -7.79 -6.57
C ALA A 371 6.35 -8.32 -5.64
N GLY A 372 5.78 -9.50 -5.88
CA GLY A 372 4.81 -10.07 -4.95
C GLY A 372 4.77 -11.58 -4.85
N GLY A 373 4.33 -12.08 -3.69
CA GLY A 373 4.42 -13.51 -3.36
C GLY A 373 3.73 -14.40 -4.36
N PHE A 374 2.52 -14.02 -4.80
CA PHE A 374 1.81 -14.73 -5.85
C PHE A 374 1.92 -14.00 -7.18
N PHE A 375 1.65 -12.69 -7.17
CA PHE A 375 1.60 -11.84 -8.35
C PHE A 375 2.62 -10.72 -8.27
N GLY A 376 3.46 -10.59 -9.30
CA GLY A 376 4.23 -9.35 -9.48
C GLY A 376 3.28 -8.18 -9.71
N PHE A 377 2.48 -8.29 -10.77
CA PHE A 377 1.41 -7.36 -11.12
C PHE A 377 0.10 -8.12 -11.32
N LEU A 378 -0.94 -7.72 -10.59
CA LEU A 378 -2.31 -8.23 -10.68
C LEU A 378 -3.21 -7.18 -11.35
N ASP A 379 -3.76 -7.49 -12.51
CA ASP A 379 -4.70 -6.66 -13.27
C ASP A 379 -6.06 -7.37 -13.34
N SER A 380 -7.01 -6.98 -12.49
CA SER A 380 -8.35 -7.57 -12.54
C SER A 380 -9.21 -7.04 -13.69
N ALA A 381 -8.74 -6.03 -14.45
CA ALA A 381 -9.31 -5.40 -15.65
C ALA A 381 -10.80 -4.99 -15.65
N CYS A 382 -11.73 -5.78 -15.14
CA CYS A 382 -13.17 -5.55 -14.86
C CYS A 382 -13.78 -6.59 -13.88
N ALA A 383 -12.98 -7.45 -13.24
CA ALA A 383 -13.43 -8.62 -12.51
C ALA A 383 -13.62 -8.35 -11.01
N ASP A 384 -14.66 -8.93 -10.42
CA ASP A 384 -14.65 -9.26 -9.00
C ASP A 384 -13.62 -10.38 -8.78
N LEU A 385 -12.72 -10.18 -7.83
CA LEU A 385 -11.65 -11.12 -7.55
C LEU A 385 -11.67 -11.49 -6.08
N THR A 386 -11.67 -12.78 -5.79
CA THR A 386 -11.46 -13.31 -4.45
C THR A 386 -10.11 -14.01 -4.40
N PHE A 387 -9.24 -13.62 -3.47
CA PHE A 387 -8.03 -14.36 -3.10
C PHE A 387 -8.31 -15.14 -1.83
N ASP A 388 -8.45 -16.45 -1.96
CA ASP A 388 -8.66 -17.37 -0.86
C ASP A 388 -7.31 -17.93 -0.39
N GLY A 389 -6.86 -17.49 0.78
CA GLY A 389 -5.60 -17.93 1.40
C GLY A 389 -5.62 -19.38 1.89
N CYS A 390 -6.82 -19.93 2.15
CA CYS A 390 -7.09 -21.24 2.75
C CYS A 390 -6.39 -21.45 4.11
N ALA A 391 -7.08 -21.09 5.21
CA ALA A 391 -6.61 -21.21 6.59
C ALA A 391 -6.47 -22.67 7.10
N THR A 392 -6.91 -23.66 6.33
CA THR A 392 -6.93 -25.07 6.78
C THR A 392 -5.62 -25.80 6.48
N GLY A 393 -4.60 -25.53 7.31
CA GLY A 393 -3.46 -26.44 7.54
C GLY A 393 -2.09 -25.84 7.20
N SER A 394 -1.29 -25.56 8.24
CA SER A 394 0.19 -25.43 8.28
C SER A 394 0.96 -24.70 7.15
N ASN A 395 0.30 -24.08 6.17
CA ASN A 395 0.91 -23.44 5.02
C ASN A 395 1.28 -22.00 5.38
N SER A 396 2.33 -21.83 6.18
CA SER A 396 2.91 -20.50 6.40
C SER A 396 3.71 -20.08 5.16
N TYR A 397 3.23 -19.07 4.44
CA TYR A 397 3.96 -18.52 3.29
C TYR A 397 5.13 -17.64 3.75
N SER A 398 6.32 -17.84 3.16
CA SER A 398 7.52 -17.05 3.48
C SER A 398 8.15 -16.44 2.23
N PHE A 399 8.05 -15.12 2.11
CA PHE A 399 8.58 -14.35 0.99
C PHE A 399 9.66 -13.37 1.44
N VAL A 400 10.72 -13.24 0.63
CA VAL A 400 11.72 -12.17 0.76
C VAL A 400 11.55 -11.21 -0.40
N LEU A 401 11.01 -10.04 -0.11
CA LEU A 401 10.76 -8.96 -1.07
C LEU A 401 11.99 -8.06 -1.17
N SER A 402 12.86 -8.29 -2.16
CA SER A 402 14.23 -7.76 -2.12
C SER A 402 14.48 -6.46 -2.88
N SER A 403 13.67 -6.13 -3.88
CA SER A 403 13.77 -4.86 -4.62
C SER A 403 12.51 -4.57 -5.44
N GLY A 404 12.41 -3.35 -5.99
CA GLY A 404 11.22 -2.82 -6.66
C GLY A 404 10.62 -1.65 -5.88
N SER A 405 9.68 -0.89 -6.44
CA SER A 405 9.03 0.23 -5.72
C SER A 405 7.75 -0.14 -5.02
N MET A 406 7.09 -1.23 -5.44
CA MET A 406 5.86 -1.74 -4.82
C MET A 406 6.02 -3.23 -4.55
N ARG A 407 5.91 -3.64 -3.29
CA ARG A 407 6.21 -5.01 -2.87
C ARG A 407 5.16 -5.54 -1.88
N GLY A 408 4.56 -6.70 -2.12
CA GLY A 408 3.51 -7.27 -1.26
C GLY A 408 3.48 -8.79 -1.22
N GLY A 409 3.01 -9.41 -0.13
CA GLY A 409 2.94 -10.87 -0.01
C GLY A 409 1.94 -11.54 -0.96
N VAL A 410 0.85 -10.87 -1.32
CA VAL A 410 -0.07 -11.33 -2.38
C VAL A 410 0.31 -10.73 -3.72
N ALA A 411 0.29 -9.40 -3.79
CA ALA A 411 0.57 -8.66 -5.02
C ALA A 411 1.59 -7.54 -4.79
N GLY A 412 2.57 -7.45 -5.68
CA GLY A 412 3.46 -6.30 -5.73
C GLY A 412 2.68 -5.04 -6.10
N LYS A 413 1.88 -5.13 -7.16
CA LYS A 413 0.99 -4.06 -7.62
C LYS A 413 -0.38 -4.60 -8.01
N TYR A 414 -1.43 -3.88 -7.61
CA TYR A 414 -2.82 -4.18 -7.97
C TYR A 414 -3.42 -3.08 -8.85
N LYS A 415 -4.22 -3.49 -9.85
CA LYS A 415 -4.98 -2.62 -10.73
C LYS A 415 -6.36 -3.21 -10.97
N THR A 416 -7.36 -2.34 -10.94
CA THR A 416 -8.72 -2.59 -11.42
C THR A 416 -9.18 -1.41 -12.27
N SER A 417 -10.35 -1.52 -12.90
CA SER A 417 -10.94 -0.49 -13.76
C SER A 417 -11.98 0.38 -13.08
N ALA A 418 -12.55 -0.06 -11.95
CA ALA A 418 -13.62 0.64 -11.27
C ALA A 418 -13.73 0.26 -9.79
N LEU A 419 -14.34 1.14 -9.01
CA LEU A 419 -14.78 0.85 -7.64
C LEU A 419 -15.78 -0.29 -7.59
N THR A 420 -16.60 -0.50 -8.64
CA THR A 420 -17.63 -1.53 -8.69
C THR A 420 -17.06 -2.96 -8.63
N ASN A 421 -15.78 -3.13 -8.91
CA ASN A 421 -15.13 -4.43 -8.92
C ASN A 421 -14.48 -4.67 -7.54
N ALA A 422 -14.87 -5.75 -6.87
CA ALA A 422 -14.33 -6.10 -5.56
C ALA A 422 -12.99 -6.85 -5.68
N PHE A 423 -12.07 -6.56 -4.77
CA PHE A 423 -10.95 -7.46 -4.49
C PHE A 423 -11.02 -7.91 -3.03
N GLU A 424 -11.56 -9.10 -2.83
CA GLU A 424 -11.70 -9.74 -1.53
C GLU A 424 -10.48 -10.61 -1.25
N ILE A 425 -9.92 -10.52 -0.05
CA ILE A 425 -8.78 -11.31 0.40
C ILE A 425 -9.15 -11.92 1.74
N THR A 426 -9.14 -13.25 1.81
CA THR A 426 -9.59 -14.03 2.97
C THR A 426 -8.60 -15.07 3.43
N ASP A 427 -8.73 -15.47 4.70
CA ASP A 427 -8.14 -16.70 5.26
C ASP A 427 -6.63 -16.80 5.05
N LEU A 428 -5.91 -15.70 5.31
CA LEU A 428 -4.52 -15.54 4.92
C LEU A 428 -3.59 -15.51 6.14
N ASP A 429 -2.69 -16.49 6.27
CA ASP A 429 -1.59 -16.53 7.26
C ASP A 429 -0.22 -16.48 6.55
N PHE A 430 0.56 -15.44 6.79
CA PHE A 430 1.76 -15.16 6.02
C PHE A 430 2.84 -14.45 6.81
N THR A 431 4.07 -14.82 6.49
CA THR A 431 5.28 -14.17 6.98
C THR A 431 6.01 -13.49 5.83
N VAL A 432 6.15 -12.17 5.91
CA VAL A 432 6.88 -11.39 4.91
C VAL A 432 8.18 -10.88 5.51
N ASP A 433 9.26 -11.00 4.74
CA ASP A 433 10.50 -10.30 4.97
C ASP A 433 10.79 -9.35 3.79
N SER A 434 11.40 -8.20 4.07
CA SER A 434 11.74 -7.22 3.05
C SER A 434 13.14 -6.68 3.30
N ASN A 435 14.12 -7.09 2.50
CA ASN A 435 15.47 -6.54 2.59
C ASN A 435 15.69 -5.26 1.74
N ALA A 436 14.66 -4.81 1.03
CA ALA A 436 14.68 -3.59 0.22
C ALA A 436 14.62 -2.33 1.08
N GLU A 437 15.38 -1.29 0.68
CA GLU A 437 15.23 0.07 1.20
C GLU A 437 14.40 0.93 0.24
N GLY A 438 13.52 1.78 0.79
CA GLY A 438 12.66 2.67 0.01
C GLY A 438 11.50 1.97 -0.71
N GLY A 439 10.68 2.76 -1.43
CA GLY A 439 9.42 2.29 -2.01
C GLY A 439 8.37 1.91 -0.95
N TYR A 440 7.30 1.27 -1.40
CA TYR A 440 6.21 0.77 -0.57
C TYR A 440 6.27 -0.74 -0.50
N SER A 441 6.58 -1.28 0.67
CA SER A 441 6.44 -2.71 0.97
C SER A 441 5.26 -2.93 1.92
N ALA A 442 4.52 -4.02 1.75
CA ALA A 442 3.50 -4.40 2.70
C ALA A 442 3.40 -5.91 2.87
N GLY A 443 2.69 -6.34 3.90
CA GLY A 443 2.37 -7.76 4.08
C GLY A 443 1.49 -8.29 2.95
N VAL A 444 0.46 -7.57 2.50
CA VAL A 444 -0.47 -8.07 1.46
C VAL A 444 -0.23 -7.43 0.10
N ILE A 445 -0.48 -6.12 -0.04
CA ILE A 445 -0.43 -5.39 -1.31
C ILE A 445 0.61 -4.28 -1.25
N GLY A 446 1.61 -4.33 -2.13
CA GLY A 446 2.66 -3.31 -2.19
C GLY A 446 2.13 -1.93 -2.59
N GLY A 447 1.30 -1.88 -3.64
CA GLY A 447 0.59 -0.66 -4.00
C GLY A 447 -0.52 -0.85 -5.03
N VAL A 448 -1.45 0.09 -5.04
CA VAL A 448 -2.56 0.17 -6.01
C VAL A 448 -2.21 1.23 -7.06
N THR A 449 -2.72 1.05 -8.28
CA THR A 449 -2.62 2.07 -9.35
C THR A 449 -3.35 3.37 -8.99
N ALA A 450 -3.25 4.38 -9.87
CA ALA A 450 -3.92 5.66 -9.67
C ALA A 450 -5.45 5.61 -9.85
N ASP A 451 -5.99 4.49 -10.37
CA ASP A 451 -7.42 4.26 -10.48
C ASP A 451 -8.00 3.83 -9.12
N PRO A 452 -9.24 4.22 -8.77
CA PRO A 452 -9.86 3.81 -7.52
C PRO A 452 -10.19 2.32 -7.53
N ALA A 453 -10.06 1.68 -6.36
CA ALA A 453 -10.35 0.28 -6.16
C ALA A 453 -11.19 0.06 -4.89
N TYR A 454 -12.03 -0.98 -4.92
CA TYR A 454 -12.67 -1.53 -3.73
C TYR A 454 -11.90 -2.80 -3.29
N ILE A 455 -11.47 -2.83 -2.03
CA ILE A 455 -10.63 -3.92 -1.49
C ILE A 455 -11.15 -4.30 -0.11
N CYS A 456 -11.41 -5.58 0.10
CA CYS A 456 -11.88 -6.12 1.37
C CYS A 456 -10.85 -7.11 1.93
N PHE A 457 -10.54 -6.94 3.20
CA PHE A 457 -9.70 -7.86 3.96
C PHE A 457 -10.53 -8.45 5.10
N HIS A 458 -10.65 -9.78 5.17
CA HIS A 458 -11.33 -10.47 6.27
C HIS A 458 -10.62 -11.76 6.68
N ASP A 459 -10.44 -11.99 7.98
CA ASP A 459 -9.76 -13.19 8.52
C ASP A 459 -8.27 -13.30 8.09
N LEU A 460 -7.47 -12.25 8.35
CA LEU A 460 -6.03 -12.22 8.00
C LEU A 460 -5.12 -12.25 9.24
N GLU A 461 -4.05 -13.04 9.18
CA GLU A 461 -2.91 -12.97 10.08
C GLU A 461 -1.61 -12.65 9.33
N VAL A 462 -1.01 -11.51 9.68
CA VAL A 462 0.10 -10.91 8.95
C VAL A 462 1.31 -10.75 9.86
N ALA A 463 2.39 -11.47 9.59
CA ALA A 463 3.62 -11.40 10.37
C ALA A 463 4.81 -10.82 9.59
N SER A 464 5.66 -10.07 10.27
CA SER A 464 6.96 -9.61 9.76
C SER A 464 8.11 -10.14 10.62
N VAL A 465 9.14 -10.72 9.99
CA VAL A 465 10.21 -11.46 10.69
C VAL A 465 11.50 -10.69 10.96
N SER A 466 11.94 -9.76 10.09
CA SER A 466 13.29 -9.19 10.24
C SER A 466 13.45 -7.73 9.80
N ARG A 467 12.95 -7.34 8.61
CA ARG A 467 13.06 -5.98 8.09
C ARG A 467 11.71 -5.47 7.57
N LEU A 468 11.49 -4.18 7.79
CA LEU A 468 10.18 -3.58 8.03
C LEU A 468 9.46 -3.28 6.72
N PRO A 469 8.39 -3.99 6.38
CA PRO A 469 7.48 -3.51 5.37
C PRO A 469 6.87 -2.18 5.84
N SER A 470 6.52 -1.32 4.89
CA SER A 470 5.88 -0.03 5.17
C SER A 470 4.57 -0.21 5.94
N ALA A 471 3.81 -1.28 5.70
CA ALA A 471 2.55 -1.59 6.40
C ALA A 471 2.24 -3.10 6.48
N GLY A 472 1.33 -3.51 7.36
CA GLY A 472 0.80 -4.87 7.41
C GLY A 472 -0.07 -5.22 6.19
N LEU A 473 -1.05 -4.39 5.82
CA LEU A 473 -1.94 -4.71 4.70
C LEU A 473 -1.49 -4.05 3.38
N VAL A 474 -1.49 -2.72 3.31
CA VAL A 474 -1.29 -1.99 2.05
C VAL A 474 -0.20 -0.92 2.15
N GLY A 475 0.75 -0.96 1.22
CA GLY A 475 1.87 -0.02 1.18
C GLY A 475 1.45 1.37 0.66
N ASN A 476 0.71 1.42 -0.44
CA ASN A 476 0.23 2.67 -1.04
C ASN A 476 -1.08 2.47 -1.82
N LEU A 477 -2.12 3.21 -1.46
CA LEU A 477 -3.42 3.14 -2.15
C LEU A 477 -3.54 4.00 -3.42
N GLY A 478 -2.53 4.78 -3.75
CA GLY A 478 -2.58 5.69 -4.90
C GLY A 478 -3.57 6.85 -4.71
N GLU A 479 -3.75 7.64 -5.78
CA GLU A 479 -4.53 8.88 -5.76
C GLU A 479 -5.98 8.70 -6.28
N GLY A 480 -6.42 7.47 -6.55
CA GLY A 480 -7.74 7.23 -7.13
C GLY A 480 -8.90 7.49 -6.15
N GLY A 481 -8.64 7.32 -4.86
CA GLY A 481 -9.66 7.33 -3.81
C GLY A 481 -10.29 5.95 -3.65
N CYS A 482 -9.52 4.99 -3.13
CA CYS A 482 -9.98 3.62 -2.90
C CYS A 482 -10.98 3.52 -1.73
N PHE A 483 -11.84 2.51 -1.76
CA PHE A 483 -12.63 2.07 -0.61
C PHE A 483 -11.99 0.78 -0.07
N VAL A 484 -11.48 0.82 1.15
CA VAL A 484 -10.94 -0.33 1.84
C VAL A 484 -11.82 -0.71 3.02
N GLU A 485 -12.24 -1.96 3.06
CA GLU A 485 -12.89 -2.58 4.21
C GLU A 485 -11.94 -3.55 4.90
N VAL A 486 -11.94 -3.53 6.22
CA VAL A 486 -11.11 -4.39 7.06
C VAL A 486 -11.97 -4.99 8.16
N GLU A 487 -11.93 -6.31 8.26
CA GLU A 487 -12.58 -7.12 9.29
C GLU A 487 -11.59 -8.18 9.79
N ASP A 488 -11.55 -8.44 11.09
CA ASP A 488 -10.81 -9.56 11.69
C ASP A 488 -9.36 -9.74 11.17
N VAL A 489 -8.49 -8.78 11.53
CA VAL A 489 -7.07 -8.74 11.11
C VAL A 489 -6.12 -8.75 12.30
N VAL A 490 -5.14 -9.64 12.25
CA VAL A 490 -4.00 -9.70 13.17
C VAL A 490 -2.74 -9.23 12.45
N VAL A 491 -2.02 -8.26 13.04
CA VAL A 491 -0.72 -7.80 12.51
C VAL A 491 0.35 -7.92 13.59
N SER A 492 1.36 -8.75 13.34
CA SER A 492 2.42 -9.10 14.29
C SER A 492 3.82 -8.82 13.75
N GLY A 493 4.78 -8.57 14.65
CA GLY A 493 6.17 -8.28 14.26
C GLY A 493 6.41 -6.80 13.91
N GLY A 494 7.40 -6.53 13.06
CA GLY A 494 7.87 -5.16 12.79
C GLY A 494 7.35 -4.57 11.48
N PHE A 495 6.48 -3.55 11.56
CA PHE A 495 5.99 -2.79 10.40
C PHE A 495 6.04 -1.27 10.64
N GLY A 496 6.17 -0.49 9.56
CA GLY A 496 6.12 0.97 9.60
C GLY A 496 4.73 1.58 9.87
N ALA A 497 3.67 0.80 9.64
CA ALA A 497 2.26 1.08 9.91
C ALA A 497 1.55 -0.25 10.17
N GLY A 498 0.45 -0.26 10.92
CA GLY A 498 -0.32 -1.50 11.12
C GLY A 498 -1.09 -1.89 9.87
N LEU A 499 -2.09 -1.11 9.43
CA LEU A 499 -2.89 -1.48 8.26
C LEU A 499 -2.36 -0.86 6.97
N ILE A 500 -2.24 0.48 6.90
CA ILE A 500 -1.95 1.20 5.66
C ILE A 500 -0.82 2.21 5.84
N ALA A 501 0.17 2.17 4.93
CA ALA A 501 1.28 3.11 4.98
C ALA A 501 0.95 4.46 4.34
N ASN A 502 0.38 4.48 3.13
CA ASN A 502 0.00 5.72 2.45
C ASN A 502 -1.42 5.67 1.89
N MET A 503 -2.27 6.58 2.37
CA MET A 503 -3.67 6.74 1.99
C MET A 503 -3.97 8.22 1.64
N PRO A 504 -3.65 8.66 0.42
CA PRO A 504 -3.85 10.06 0.02
C PRO A 504 -5.33 10.51 0.04
N GLN A 505 -6.25 9.63 -0.32
CA GLN A 505 -7.69 9.88 -0.38
C GLN A 505 -8.48 8.57 -0.42
N GLY A 506 -9.80 8.65 -0.27
CA GLY A 506 -10.68 7.49 -0.24
C GLY A 506 -11.27 7.23 1.14
N VAL A 507 -11.65 5.99 1.40
CA VAL A 507 -12.32 5.54 2.63
C VAL A 507 -11.66 4.28 3.18
N LEU A 508 -11.39 4.27 4.48
CA LEU A 508 -11.06 3.07 5.26
C LEU A 508 -12.18 2.86 6.29
N ARG A 509 -12.87 1.73 6.18
CA ARG A 509 -13.96 1.30 7.08
C ARG A 509 -13.52 0.03 7.80
N ILE A 510 -13.55 0.05 9.13
CA ILE A 510 -12.99 -1.01 9.97
C ILE A 510 -14.10 -1.63 10.83
N GLN A 511 -14.13 -2.95 10.93
CA GLN A 511 -15.06 -3.70 11.78
C GLN A 511 -14.37 -4.96 12.35
N GLY A 512 -15.07 -5.73 13.19
CA GLY A 512 -14.53 -6.96 13.77
C GLY A 512 -13.35 -6.70 14.71
N GLU A 513 -12.35 -7.56 14.69
CA GLU A 513 -11.13 -7.42 15.49
C GLU A 513 -9.97 -6.84 14.67
N THR A 514 -9.21 -5.92 15.27
CA THR A 514 -7.89 -5.52 14.79
C THR A 514 -6.89 -5.74 15.90
N ASP A 515 -6.05 -6.76 15.75
CA ASP A 515 -5.10 -7.19 16.77
C ASP A 515 -3.66 -6.76 16.46
N PHE A 516 -3.15 -5.83 17.27
CA PHE A 516 -1.77 -5.36 17.29
C PHE A 516 -1.05 -5.74 18.59
N SER A 517 -1.51 -6.75 19.33
CA SER A 517 -0.92 -7.20 20.61
C SER A 517 0.57 -7.56 20.47
N SER A 518 0.93 -8.17 19.34
CA SER A 518 2.31 -8.57 19.00
C SER A 518 2.97 -7.63 17.99
N TYR A 519 2.36 -6.47 17.70
CA TYR A 519 2.94 -5.44 16.85
C TYR A 519 4.11 -4.76 17.56
N SER A 520 5.22 -4.63 16.88
CA SER A 520 6.38 -3.87 17.35
C SER A 520 6.60 -2.68 16.42
N GLN A 521 6.55 -1.47 16.99
CA GLN A 521 6.81 -0.27 16.21
C GLN A 521 8.26 -0.27 15.74
N SER A 522 8.44 0.07 14.47
CA SER A 522 9.75 0.16 13.88
C SER A 522 9.97 1.53 13.24
N GLY A 523 10.76 2.38 13.89
CA GLY A 523 11.01 3.76 13.47
C GLY A 523 10.12 4.81 14.14
N ALA A 524 10.55 6.07 14.12
CA ALA A 524 10.01 7.17 14.94
C ALA A 524 8.70 7.81 14.40
N SER A 525 8.14 7.32 13.28
CA SER A 525 7.03 7.97 12.59
C SER A 525 6.02 6.96 12.06
N ALA A 526 5.33 6.26 12.96
CA ALA A 526 4.31 5.26 12.63
C ALA A 526 2.92 5.75 13.04
N GLY A 527 1.92 5.52 12.20
CA GLY A 527 0.52 5.50 12.61
C GLY A 527 0.10 4.05 12.80
N LEU A 528 -0.59 3.72 13.90
CA LEU A 528 -0.97 2.34 14.20
C LEU A 528 -1.88 1.77 13.10
N ILE A 529 -2.85 2.55 12.63
CA ILE A 529 -3.81 2.12 11.60
C ILE A 529 -3.39 2.69 10.24
N VAL A 530 -3.23 4.02 10.16
CA VAL A 530 -2.76 4.69 8.94
C VAL A 530 -1.57 5.58 9.25
N LYS A 531 -0.45 5.34 8.57
CA LYS A 531 0.74 6.19 8.73
C LYS A 531 0.56 7.52 8.02
N ASP A 532 0.57 7.57 6.70
CA ASP A 532 0.46 8.80 5.92
C ASP A 532 -0.95 8.91 5.36
N ARG A 533 -1.70 9.93 5.80
CA ARG A 533 -3.07 10.19 5.39
C ARG A 533 -3.16 11.56 4.73
N GLY A 534 -3.74 11.62 3.53
CA GLY A 534 -4.11 12.88 2.90
C GLY A 534 -5.48 13.36 3.39
N ARG A 535 -6.50 13.21 2.56
CA ARG A 535 -7.91 13.61 2.84
C ARG A 535 -8.87 12.42 2.94
N ALA A 536 -8.34 11.25 3.23
CA ALA A 536 -9.15 10.04 3.38
C ALA A 536 -10.01 10.07 4.65
N LEU A 537 -11.19 9.47 4.57
CA LEU A 537 -12.05 9.18 5.72
C LEU A 537 -11.60 7.85 6.34
N VAL A 538 -11.38 7.83 7.65
CA VAL A 538 -11.02 6.61 8.39
C VAL A 538 -11.99 6.45 9.56
N TYR A 539 -12.78 5.39 9.59
CA TYR A 539 -13.76 5.16 10.64
C TYR A 539 -13.95 3.68 10.95
N ALA A 540 -14.44 3.40 12.14
CA ALA A 540 -14.71 2.06 12.61
C ALA A 540 -16.19 1.90 13.03
N LEU A 541 -16.75 0.73 12.76
CA LEU A 541 -18.08 0.32 13.18
C LEU A 541 -18.05 -0.25 14.60
N GLY A 542 -17.68 0.58 15.56
CA GLY A 542 -17.57 0.15 16.95
C GLY A 542 -16.85 1.14 17.83
N ASP A 543 -16.73 0.81 19.10
CA ASP A 543 -16.10 1.62 20.14
C ASP A 543 -14.60 1.33 20.35
N GLY A 544 -14.11 0.23 19.77
CA GLY A 544 -12.75 -0.27 19.95
C GLY A 544 -12.60 -1.18 21.18
N GLU A 545 -13.65 -1.39 21.97
CA GLU A 545 -13.62 -2.10 23.27
C GLU A 545 -14.48 -3.37 23.29
N GLY A 546 -14.87 -3.89 22.12
CA GLY A 546 -15.63 -5.14 22.00
C GLY A 546 -17.05 -4.99 21.47
N ASN A 547 -17.52 -3.77 21.18
CA ASN A 547 -18.83 -3.55 20.59
C ASN A 547 -18.69 -3.17 19.11
N GLY A 548 -18.86 -4.15 18.21
CA GLY A 548 -18.78 -4.00 16.76
C GLY A 548 -17.34 -4.03 16.22
N TRP A 549 -16.47 -3.17 16.73
CA TRP A 549 -15.03 -3.15 16.45
C TRP A 549 -14.21 -3.25 17.73
N THR A 550 -13.17 -4.06 17.70
CA THR A 550 -12.22 -4.29 18.81
C THR A 550 -10.81 -3.94 18.37
N LEU A 551 -10.13 -3.06 19.11
CA LEU A 551 -8.73 -2.74 18.87
C LEU A 551 -7.86 -3.28 20.00
N LYS A 552 -7.10 -4.35 19.75
CA LYS A 552 -6.08 -4.82 20.70
C LYS A 552 -4.75 -4.14 20.41
N ARG A 553 -4.14 -3.56 21.44
CA ARG A 553 -2.90 -2.77 21.33
C ARG A 553 -1.75 -3.44 22.07
N ASN A 554 -0.55 -3.31 21.51
CA ASN A 554 0.68 -3.52 22.28
C ASN A 554 0.95 -2.30 23.17
N THR A 555 0.93 -2.51 24.48
CA THR A 555 1.09 -1.45 25.51
C THR A 555 2.48 -0.81 25.56
N ALA A 556 3.46 -1.35 24.81
CA ALA A 556 4.81 -0.80 24.74
C ALA A 556 4.95 0.35 23.75
N ASN A 557 4.02 0.49 22.79
CA ASN A 557 4.11 1.49 21.71
C ASN A 557 3.27 2.72 22.03
N TYR A 558 3.84 3.92 21.85
CA TYR A 558 3.18 5.21 22.06
C TYR A 558 3.11 5.95 20.72
N ILE A 559 2.05 5.73 19.95
CA ILE A 559 1.88 6.23 18.58
C ILE A 559 0.44 6.68 18.33
N ASP A 560 0.28 7.64 17.41
CA ASP A 560 -1.04 8.02 16.90
C ASP A 560 -1.67 6.85 16.16
N ASP A 561 -2.99 6.73 16.19
CA ASP A 561 -3.69 5.75 15.36
C ASP A 561 -3.60 6.15 13.88
N ILE A 562 -3.71 7.45 13.61
CA ILE A 562 -3.65 8.05 12.28
C ILE A 562 -2.72 9.27 12.32
N SER A 563 -1.50 9.18 11.77
CA SER A 563 -0.46 10.21 12.04
C SER A 563 -0.85 11.65 11.72
N GLY A 564 -1.67 11.85 10.67
CA GLY A 564 -2.12 13.18 10.23
C GLY A 564 -3.55 13.54 10.63
N TRP A 565 -4.19 12.73 11.49
CA TRP A 565 -5.58 12.95 11.88
C TRP A 565 -5.92 12.63 13.35
N GLY A 566 -5.04 11.92 14.06
CA GLY A 566 -5.18 11.54 15.46
C GLY A 566 -5.94 10.23 15.62
N GLU A 567 -7.09 10.30 16.27
CA GLU A 567 -7.92 9.16 16.66
C GLU A 567 -8.85 8.69 15.53
N VAL A 568 -9.26 7.42 15.57
CA VAL A 568 -10.24 6.84 14.64
C VAL A 568 -11.64 7.38 14.94
N LEU A 569 -12.41 7.77 13.90
CA LEU A 569 -13.83 8.07 14.06
C LEU A 569 -14.59 6.79 14.42
N ARG A 570 -15.19 6.75 15.60
CA ARG A 570 -15.94 5.60 16.11
C ARG A 570 -17.43 5.77 15.87
N VAL A 571 -18.02 4.81 15.19
CA VAL A 571 -19.40 4.79 14.75
C VAL A 571 -20.06 3.53 15.29
N ASP A 572 -20.22 3.52 16.62
CA ASP A 572 -20.60 2.36 17.44
C ASP A 572 -22.07 1.92 17.30
N GLY A 573 -22.90 2.71 16.60
CA GLY A 573 -24.33 2.48 16.49
C GLY A 573 -25.15 3.02 17.66
N THR A 574 -24.51 3.54 18.71
CA THR A 574 -25.14 4.09 19.92
C THR A 574 -24.97 5.59 20.02
N ILE A 575 -23.74 6.10 20.04
CA ILE A 575 -23.41 7.52 20.08
C ILE A 575 -23.45 8.11 18.66
N LEU A 576 -22.76 7.44 17.73
CA LEU A 576 -22.73 7.81 16.31
C LEU A 576 -23.15 6.60 15.48
N LYS A 577 -24.03 6.84 14.50
CA LYS A 577 -24.51 5.81 13.58
C LYS A 577 -24.02 6.10 12.18
N GLU A 578 -23.58 5.06 11.48
CA GLU A 578 -23.05 5.17 10.13
C GLU A 578 -24.11 5.74 9.20
N SER A 579 -25.32 5.19 9.29
CA SER A 579 -26.49 5.63 8.54
C SER A 579 -26.93 7.07 8.85
N ASP A 580 -26.48 7.70 9.94
CA ASP A 580 -26.80 9.09 10.26
C ASP A 580 -25.77 10.06 9.66
N LEU A 581 -24.51 9.63 9.53
CA LEU A 581 -23.41 10.44 9.01
C LEU A 581 -23.24 10.31 7.48
N PHE A 582 -23.48 9.11 6.97
CA PHE A 582 -23.11 8.73 5.61
C PHE A 582 -24.29 8.10 4.86
N THR A 583 -24.28 8.25 3.55
CA THR A 583 -24.95 7.33 2.63
C THR A 583 -23.89 6.41 2.07
N VAL A 584 -23.87 5.16 2.53
CA VAL A 584 -22.93 4.13 2.10
C VAL A 584 -23.61 3.29 1.01
N ASP A 585 -22.98 3.23 -0.16
CA ASP A 585 -23.32 2.31 -1.22
C ASP A 585 -22.24 1.23 -1.23
N ALA A 586 -22.41 0.21 -0.39
CA ALA A 586 -21.45 -0.87 -0.20
C ALA A 586 -21.64 -2.05 -1.18
N ASP A 587 -22.77 -2.11 -1.89
CA ASP A 587 -23.10 -3.27 -2.72
C ASP A 587 -22.93 -3.00 -4.22
N THR A 588 -22.94 -1.73 -4.64
CA THR A 588 -22.95 -1.40 -6.08
C THR A 588 -21.88 -0.40 -6.49
N ALA A 589 -21.85 0.78 -5.88
CA ALA A 589 -20.93 1.84 -6.29
C ALA A 589 -19.64 1.85 -5.47
N HIS A 590 -19.63 1.21 -4.29
CA HIS A 590 -18.54 1.24 -3.31
C HIS A 590 -18.13 2.69 -2.99
N THR A 591 -19.13 3.50 -2.61
CA THR A 591 -18.94 4.91 -2.25
C THR A 591 -19.54 5.23 -0.88
N VAL A 592 -18.94 6.23 -0.23
CA VAL A 592 -19.41 6.79 1.03
C VAL A 592 -19.62 8.28 0.82
N THR A 593 -20.88 8.69 0.86
CA THR A 593 -21.26 10.10 0.73
C THR A 593 -21.51 10.72 2.09
N LEU A 594 -20.69 11.71 2.47
CA LEU A 594 -20.91 12.52 3.66
C LEU A 594 -22.16 13.38 3.50
N LYS A 595 -23.06 13.31 4.48
CA LYS A 595 -24.33 14.04 4.45
C LYS A 595 -24.14 15.55 4.67
N ALA A 596 -25.16 16.30 4.26
CA ALA A 596 -25.18 17.76 4.39
C ALA A 596 -25.23 18.20 5.86
N VAL A 597 -24.62 19.36 6.12
CA VAL A 597 -24.69 20.03 7.42
C VAL A 597 -26.04 20.71 7.62
N THR A 598 -26.40 20.98 8.87
CA THR A 598 -27.57 21.78 9.24
C THR A 598 -27.13 23.12 9.82
N ALA A 599 -28.02 24.14 9.74
CA ALA A 599 -27.71 25.49 10.21
C ALA A 599 -27.52 25.60 11.75
N SER A 600 -28.04 24.63 12.51
CA SER A 600 -27.90 24.57 13.97
C SER A 600 -27.40 23.19 14.40
N ILE A 601 -26.63 23.16 15.48
CA ILE A 601 -25.98 21.96 16.01
C ILE A 601 -26.60 21.66 17.38
N GLY A 602 -27.50 20.68 17.43
CA GLY A 602 -28.18 20.24 18.66
C GLY A 602 -27.95 18.77 19.00
N THR A 603 -27.15 18.05 18.21
CA THR A 603 -26.79 16.65 18.46
C THR A 603 -25.33 16.38 18.11
N ILE A 604 -24.74 15.34 18.71
CA ILE A 604 -23.38 14.89 18.38
C ILE A 604 -23.24 14.52 16.90
N THR A 605 -24.29 13.96 16.28
CA THR A 605 -24.32 13.70 14.83
C THR A 605 -24.19 14.99 14.01
N GLN A 606 -24.91 16.06 14.36
CA GLN A 606 -24.82 17.34 13.65
C GLN A 606 -23.43 17.98 13.83
N PHE A 607 -22.85 17.86 15.03
CA PHE A 607 -21.48 18.29 15.29
C PHE A 607 -20.48 17.50 14.41
N ALA A 608 -20.60 16.17 14.38
CA ALA A 608 -19.78 15.28 13.57
C ALA A 608 -19.88 15.60 12.07
N LEU A 609 -21.09 15.80 11.53
CA LEU A 609 -21.30 16.21 10.14
C LEU A 609 -20.60 17.52 9.82
N THR A 610 -20.69 18.51 10.72
CA THR A 610 -20.03 19.81 10.56
C THR A 610 -18.51 19.66 10.58
N ALA A 611 -17.98 18.95 11.58
CA ALA A 611 -16.56 18.71 11.75
C ALA A 611 -15.96 17.95 10.55
N LEU A 612 -16.61 16.86 10.10
CA LEU A 612 -16.15 16.06 8.96
C LEU A 612 -16.22 16.86 7.65
N ASN A 613 -17.23 17.69 7.44
CA ASN A 613 -17.28 18.56 6.25
C ASN A 613 -16.17 19.62 6.28
N ILE A 614 -15.90 20.23 7.44
CA ILE A 614 -14.75 21.13 7.62
C ILE A 614 -13.43 20.41 7.29
N GLN A 615 -13.27 19.17 7.71
CA GLN A 615 -12.01 18.43 7.60
C GLN A 615 -11.78 17.79 6.22
N LEU A 616 -12.84 17.39 5.52
CA LEU A 616 -12.75 16.54 4.32
C LEU A 616 -13.29 17.24 3.06
N ASN A 617 -14.34 18.05 3.16
CA ASN A 617 -15.03 18.68 2.02
C ASN A 617 -14.31 19.97 1.56
N THR A 618 -13.04 19.81 1.19
CA THR A 618 -12.13 20.90 0.76
C THR A 618 -12.09 21.05 -0.77
N THR A 619 -12.49 20.02 -1.51
CA THR A 619 -12.58 20.02 -2.98
C THR A 619 -13.73 19.12 -3.43
N ALA A 620 -13.92 18.96 -4.74
CA ALA A 620 -14.84 17.97 -5.29
C ALA A 620 -14.57 16.54 -4.79
N SER A 621 -15.62 15.72 -4.80
CA SER A 621 -15.57 14.28 -4.55
C SER A 621 -14.55 13.58 -5.46
N THR A 622 -13.80 12.63 -4.90
CA THR A 622 -12.85 11.80 -5.65
C THR A 622 -12.95 10.35 -5.17
N GLY A 623 -13.13 9.43 -6.12
CA GLY A 623 -13.23 8.00 -5.85
C GLY A 623 -14.35 7.69 -4.85
N ALA A 624 -14.01 6.87 -3.85
CA ALA A 624 -14.95 6.37 -2.85
C ALA A 624 -15.53 7.44 -1.93
N LEU A 625 -14.80 8.52 -1.65
CA LEU A 625 -15.26 9.56 -0.72
C LEU A 625 -16.01 10.66 -1.49
N CYS A 626 -17.30 10.78 -1.20
CA CYS A 626 -18.19 11.73 -1.83
C CYS A 626 -18.82 12.70 -0.81
N PHE A 627 -19.29 13.84 -1.31
CA PHE A 627 -19.92 14.88 -0.50
C PHE A 627 -21.28 15.26 -1.06
N THR A 628 -22.23 15.54 -0.16
CA THR A 628 -23.53 16.11 -0.57
C THR A 628 -23.32 17.48 -1.22
N SER A 629 -23.89 17.67 -2.41
CA SER A 629 -23.73 18.92 -3.17
C SER A 629 -24.26 20.14 -2.42
N GLY A 630 -23.53 21.25 -2.49
CA GLY A 630 -23.94 22.54 -1.93
C GLY A 630 -22.77 23.29 -1.33
N SER A 631 -22.65 24.60 -1.63
CA SER A 631 -21.56 25.43 -1.09
C SER A 631 -21.59 25.54 0.44
N ALA A 632 -22.78 25.48 1.04
CA ALA A 632 -22.97 25.50 2.50
C ALA A 632 -22.26 24.35 3.24
N ASN A 633 -21.96 23.24 2.56
CA ASN A 633 -21.26 22.10 3.14
C ASN A 633 -19.73 22.22 3.01
N GLN A 634 -19.21 23.18 2.23
CA GLN A 634 -17.79 23.26 1.95
C GLN A 634 -17.01 23.78 3.16
N SER A 635 -15.80 23.23 3.34
CA SER A 635 -14.90 23.58 4.44
C SER A 635 -14.70 25.09 4.58
N GLU A 636 -14.40 25.80 3.49
CA GLU A 636 -14.17 27.27 3.53
C GLU A 636 -15.43 28.06 3.97
N THR A 637 -16.62 27.61 3.54
CA THR A 637 -17.88 28.28 3.90
C THR A 637 -18.21 28.04 5.38
N LEU A 638 -17.96 26.84 5.89
CA LEU A 638 -18.17 26.52 7.30
C LEU A 638 -17.16 27.21 8.22
N LEU A 639 -15.89 27.32 7.80
CA LEU A 639 -14.82 27.97 8.57
C LEU A 639 -14.98 29.49 8.69
N SER A 640 -15.65 30.12 7.72
CA SER A 640 -15.90 31.58 7.70
C SER A 640 -17.34 31.96 8.06
N GLY A 641 -18.23 30.97 8.19
CA GLY A 641 -19.65 31.17 8.46
C GLY A 641 -20.01 31.26 9.93
N THR A 642 -21.30 31.13 10.23
CA THR A 642 -21.82 31.09 11.61
C THR A 642 -22.16 29.65 11.99
N LEU A 643 -21.60 29.19 13.11
CA LEU A 643 -21.94 27.93 13.76
C LEU A 643 -22.72 28.25 15.05
N THR A 644 -23.87 27.62 15.24
CA THR A 644 -24.72 27.85 16.41
C THR A 644 -25.04 26.54 17.11
N LEU A 645 -24.71 26.46 18.40
CA LEU A 645 -25.12 25.34 19.25
C LEU A 645 -26.54 25.57 19.78
N THR A 646 -27.29 24.48 19.94
CA THR A 646 -28.67 24.48 20.46
C THR A 646 -28.91 23.40 21.51
N ALA A 647 -27.85 22.68 21.89
CA ALA A 647 -27.81 21.71 22.97
C ALA A 647 -26.35 21.45 23.37
N ASP A 648 -26.17 20.82 24.52
CA ASP A 648 -24.86 20.33 24.96
C ASP A 648 -24.38 19.17 24.08
N ILE A 649 -23.09 19.16 23.77
CA ILE A 649 -22.41 18.19 22.91
C ILE A 649 -21.25 17.54 23.66
N SER A 650 -21.20 16.22 23.69
CA SER A 650 -20.06 15.47 24.22
C SER A 650 -19.33 14.73 23.10
N LEU A 651 -18.00 14.89 23.03
CA LEU A 651 -17.16 14.21 22.03
C LEU A 651 -16.65 12.84 22.51
N ALA A 652 -16.88 12.48 23.78
CA ALA A 652 -16.43 11.21 24.33
C ALA A 652 -17.01 10.01 23.58
N GLY A 653 -16.18 8.99 23.35
CA GLY A 653 -16.52 7.78 22.61
C GLY A 653 -16.58 7.94 21.08
N THR A 654 -16.34 9.14 20.53
CA THR A 654 -16.47 9.38 19.08
C THR A 654 -15.13 9.41 18.33
N GLY A 655 -14.03 9.67 19.04
CA GLY A 655 -12.73 9.98 18.44
C GLY A 655 -12.66 11.32 17.71
N LEU A 656 -13.67 12.19 17.85
CA LEU A 656 -13.61 13.59 17.43
C LEU A 656 -12.86 14.42 18.48
N THR A 657 -11.91 15.25 18.05
CA THR A 657 -11.13 16.12 18.94
C THR A 657 -11.57 17.59 18.90
N GLY A 658 -12.45 17.94 17.96
CA GLY A 658 -12.97 19.30 17.74
C GLY A 658 -13.63 19.44 16.36
N PHE A 659 -13.95 20.68 15.97
CA PHE A 659 -14.45 20.98 14.62
C PHE A 659 -13.37 20.81 13.55
N THR A 660 -12.13 21.11 13.91
CA THR A 660 -10.95 20.92 13.06
C THR A 660 -9.97 19.98 13.76
N ARG A 661 -9.08 19.36 12.99
CA ARG A 661 -7.94 18.58 13.50
C ARG A 661 -6.66 19.09 12.89
N ASP A 662 -5.53 18.83 13.55
CA ASP A 662 -4.23 19.08 12.94
C ASP A 662 -4.00 18.16 11.73
N ASN A 663 -3.76 18.77 10.59
CA ASN A 663 -3.40 18.15 9.32
C ASN A 663 -2.19 18.88 8.69
N GLY A 664 -1.29 19.39 9.53
CA GLY A 664 -0.11 20.16 9.10
C GLY A 664 -0.50 21.43 8.33
N SER A 665 0.05 21.59 7.11
CA SER A 665 -0.24 22.73 6.24
C SER A 665 -1.68 22.76 5.72
N GLY A 666 -2.38 21.63 5.68
CA GLY A 666 -3.79 21.52 5.27
C GLY A 666 -4.79 21.86 6.37
N THR A 667 -4.33 22.29 7.56
CA THR A 667 -5.19 22.65 8.69
C THR A 667 -5.96 23.94 8.41
N GLY A 668 -7.30 23.84 8.34
CA GLY A 668 -8.20 24.99 8.19
C GLY A 668 -8.11 25.97 9.37
N THR A 669 -8.37 27.25 9.10
CA THR A 669 -8.41 28.32 10.12
C THR A 669 -9.83 28.86 10.22
N PHE A 670 -10.39 28.87 11.43
CA PHE A 670 -11.71 29.43 11.68
C PHE A 670 -11.66 30.95 11.75
N THR A 671 -12.49 31.63 10.95
CA THR A 671 -12.58 33.10 10.89
C THR A 671 -14.03 33.59 11.01
N GLY A 672 -14.96 32.68 11.31
CA GLY A 672 -16.39 32.95 11.40
C GLY A 672 -16.88 33.24 12.83
N THR A 673 -18.17 33.02 13.06
CA THR A 673 -18.81 33.20 14.37
C THR A 673 -19.20 31.85 14.96
N LEU A 674 -18.78 31.54 16.18
CA LEU A 674 -19.32 30.42 16.96
C LEU A 674 -20.18 30.99 18.08
N ASN A 675 -21.49 30.86 17.95
CA ASN A 675 -22.44 31.16 19.03
C ASN A 675 -22.74 29.85 19.77
N GLY A 676 -22.33 29.76 21.02
CA GLY A 676 -22.51 28.59 21.86
C GLY A 676 -23.91 28.46 22.45
N GLY A 677 -24.76 29.49 22.39
CA GLY A 677 -26.14 29.45 22.87
C GLY A 677 -26.28 29.06 24.34
N GLU A 678 -25.29 29.39 25.17
CA GLU A 678 -25.13 28.98 26.56
C GLU A 678 -24.94 27.45 26.77
N HIS A 679 -24.52 26.73 25.72
CA HIS A 679 -24.34 25.28 25.75
C HIS A 679 -22.90 24.83 25.99
N ILE A 680 -22.74 23.56 26.35
CA ILE A 680 -21.47 22.92 26.69
C ILE A 680 -20.96 22.07 25.52
N VAL A 681 -19.68 22.22 25.15
CA VAL A 681 -18.92 21.23 24.38
C VAL A 681 -17.93 20.52 25.29
N THR A 682 -18.12 19.21 25.50
CA THR A 682 -17.22 18.38 26.32
C THR A 682 -16.19 17.69 25.45
N LEU A 683 -14.93 18.11 25.55
CA LEU A 683 -13.79 17.55 24.85
C LEU A 683 -13.37 16.21 25.46
N ALA A 684 -12.92 15.30 24.61
CA ALA A 684 -12.36 13.99 24.99
C ALA A 684 -11.10 13.67 24.17
N THR A 685 -10.32 14.69 23.81
CA THR A 685 -9.14 14.55 22.96
C THR A 685 -8.11 13.65 23.61
N GLY A 686 -7.73 12.58 22.92
CA GLY A 686 -6.77 11.60 23.40
C GLY A 686 -7.30 10.70 24.51
N GLU A 687 -8.61 10.44 24.53
CA GLU A 687 -9.21 9.48 25.46
C GLU A 687 -8.67 8.07 25.21
N ALA A 688 -8.55 7.28 26.27
CA ALA A 688 -8.10 5.90 26.13
C ALA A 688 -9.23 5.07 25.51
N TYR A 689 -8.91 4.27 24.50
CA TYR A 689 -9.82 3.28 23.91
C TYR A 689 -9.02 2.14 23.27
N GLY A 690 -9.64 0.96 23.25
CA GLY A 690 -8.96 -0.28 22.90
C GLY A 690 -8.74 -1.18 24.10
N LEU A 691 -8.22 -2.37 23.82
CA LEU A 691 -7.89 -3.39 24.81
C LEU A 691 -6.38 -3.66 24.80
N GLN A 692 -5.87 -4.14 25.92
CA GLN A 692 -4.55 -4.77 25.99
C GLN A 692 -4.59 -6.12 25.25
N GLY A 693 -3.41 -6.67 24.93
CA GLY A 693 -3.32 -7.95 24.21
C GLY A 693 -3.99 -9.14 24.91
N ASP A 694 -4.20 -9.07 26.23
CA ASP A 694 -4.95 -10.09 26.99
C ASP A 694 -6.47 -9.85 27.02
N GLY A 695 -6.96 -8.83 26.31
CA GLY A 695 -8.36 -8.43 26.23
C GLY A 695 -8.84 -7.53 27.38
N SER A 696 -7.97 -7.13 28.30
CA SER A 696 -8.36 -6.20 29.38
C SER A 696 -8.44 -4.75 28.89
N ALA A 697 -9.35 -3.96 29.46
CA ALA A 697 -9.49 -2.54 29.12
C ALA A 697 -8.19 -1.77 29.39
N LEU A 698 -7.94 -0.73 28.58
CA LEU A 698 -6.85 0.19 28.82
C LEU A 698 -7.13 1.02 30.08
N PRO A 699 -6.18 1.11 31.04
CA PRO A 699 -6.34 2.03 32.15
C PRO A 699 -6.52 3.47 31.65
N ALA A 700 -7.45 4.21 32.26
CA ALA A 700 -7.81 5.57 31.86
C ALA A 700 -6.61 6.56 31.88
N ASP A 701 -5.58 6.25 32.66
CA ASP A 701 -4.35 7.02 32.80
C ASP A 701 -3.20 6.50 31.93
N THR A 702 -3.47 5.54 31.03
CA THR A 702 -2.49 5.16 30.03
C THR A 702 -2.32 6.25 28.98
N LEU A 703 -1.13 6.32 28.41
CA LEU A 703 -0.84 7.22 27.28
C LEU A 703 -1.18 6.55 25.95
N GLN A 704 -2.05 5.54 26.00
CA GLN A 704 -2.51 4.79 24.82
C GLN A 704 -3.82 5.44 24.38
N GLY A 705 -3.90 5.82 23.10
CA GLY A 705 -4.95 6.70 22.59
C GLY A 705 -4.62 8.20 22.71
N THR A 706 -3.52 8.59 23.37
CA THR A 706 -3.14 10.01 23.43
C THR A 706 -2.70 10.55 22.08
N VAL A 707 -2.87 11.84 21.88
CA VAL A 707 -2.44 12.51 20.65
C VAL A 707 -0.94 12.84 20.76
N HIS A 708 -0.11 12.30 19.86
CA HIS A 708 1.36 12.30 19.98
C HIS A 708 2.07 13.34 19.10
N ARG A 709 1.81 13.37 17.79
CA ARG A 709 2.59 14.22 16.85
C ARG A 709 1.82 15.42 16.32
N HIS A 710 0.68 15.74 16.93
CA HIS A 710 -0.17 16.83 16.47
C HIS A 710 0.26 18.16 17.10
N VAL A 711 0.62 19.10 16.24
CA VAL A 711 1.07 20.44 16.58
C VAL A 711 -0.08 21.28 17.14
N TYR A 712 -1.32 21.10 16.65
CA TYR A 712 -2.46 21.95 16.99
C TYR A 712 -3.59 21.17 17.66
N ASN A 713 -3.83 21.40 18.96
CA ASN A 713 -4.84 20.70 19.76
C ASN A 713 -5.84 21.67 20.41
N GLY A 714 -7.14 21.48 20.17
CA GLY A 714 -8.23 22.29 20.73
C GLY A 714 -9.53 22.11 19.95
N LEU A 715 -10.63 22.73 20.39
CA LEU A 715 -11.89 22.74 19.64
C LEU A 715 -11.68 23.20 18.18
N PHE A 716 -10.80 24.20 18.03
CA PHE A 716 -10.17 24.54 16.76
C PHE A 716 -8.65 24.35 16.81
N ALA A 717 -8.07 23.78 15.77
CA ALA A 717 -6.63 23.78 15.58
C ALA A 717 -6.11 25.23 15.40
N LYS A 718 -6.82 26.04 14.60
CA LYS A 718 -6.46 27.44 14.33
C LYS A 718 -7.69 28.34 14.30
N ILE A 719 -7.58 29.51 14.94
CA ILE A 719 -8.53 30.62 14.85
C ILE A 719 -7.82 31.86 14.27
N GLY A 720 -8.52 32.62 13.45
CA GLY A 720 -7.96 33.67 12.61
C GLY A 720 -8.71 35.01 12.71
N GLY A 721 -8.25 35.97 11.92
CA GLY A 721 -8.80 37.32 11.92
C GLY A 721 -10.28 37.36 11.51
N GLY A 722 -11.09 38.05 12.31
CA GLY A 722 -12.53 38.16 12.13
C GLY A 722 -13.33 37.14 12.95
N ALA A 723 -12.66 36.19 13.62
CA ALA A 723 -13.37 35.19 14.41
C ALA A 723 -14.02 35.79 15.66
N SER A 724 -15.24 35.34 15.94
CA SER A 724 -16.00 35.69 17.15
C SER A 724 -16.51 34.42 17.83
N VAL A 725 -16.37 34.32 19.15
CA VAL A 725 -16.90 33.22 19.96
C VAL A 725 -17.68 33.82 21.11
N GLU A 726 -18.94 33.42 21.26
CA GLU A 726 -19.84 33.92 22.31
C GLU A 726 -20.63 32.78 22.94
N ASP A 727 -21.07 32.98 24.19
CA ASP A 727 -22.05 32.14 24.90
C ASP A 727 -21.71 30.65 24.94
N LEU A 728 -20.44 30.29 25.17
CA LEU A 728 -19.97 28.91 25.04
C LEU A 728 -19.33 28.40 26.33
N THR A 729 -19.68 27.18 26.74
CA THR A 729 -18.91 26.43 27.72
C THR A 729 -18.09 25.34 27.04
N ILE A 730 -16.79 25.23 27.34
CA ILE A 730 -15.93 24.12 26.92
C ILE A 730 -15.46 23.36 28.16
N ALA A 731 -15.77 22.07 28.24
CA ALA A 731 -15.42 21.20 29.37
C ALA A 731 -14.61 19.98 28.92
N GLY A 732 -14.18 19.14 29.87
CA GLY A 732 -13.63 17.81 29.58
C GLY A 732 -12.10 17.73 29.66
N SER A 733 -11.48 16.98 28.75
CA SER A 733 -10.03 16.73 28.80
C SER A 733 -9.32 16.82 27.45
N ILE A 734 -8.07 17.25 27.51
CA ILE A 734 -7.10 17.17 26.42
C ILE A 734 -5.92 16.35 26.92
N LYS A 735 -5.64 15.21 26.28
CA LYS A 735 -4.50 14.34 26.61
C LYS A 735 -3.54 14.27 25.42
N VAL A 736 -2.34 14.80 25.63
CA VAL A 736 -1.31 14.91 24.58
C VAL A 736 0.04 14.42 25.09
N GLN A 737 0.80 13.79 24.20
CA GLN A 737 2.19 13.40 24.46
C GLN A 737 3.12 14.07 23.47
N GLN A 738 4.00 14.93 23.97
CA GLN A 738 4.86 15.72 23.10
C GLN A 738 5.96 14.91 22.42
N SER A 739 5.87 14.86 21.09
CA SER A 739 6.86 14.24 20.19
C SER A 739 7.09 15.01 18.89
N ALA A 740 6.27 16.02 18.58
CA ALA A 740 6.47 16.96 17.46
C ALA A 740 7.11 18.27 17.96
N ASP A 741 7.82 19.03 17.14
CA ASP A 741 8.34 20.32 17.61
C ASP A 741 7.23 21.38 17.66
N GLY A 742 7.23 22.19 18.73
CA GLY A 742 6.29 23.31 18.89
C GLY A 742 4.81 22.91 19.01
N MET A 743 4.46 21.91 19.81
CA MET A 743 3.06 21.55 20.06
C MET A 743 2.34 22.61 20.90
N PHE A 744 1.14 22.98 20.47
CA PHE A 744 0.25 23.96 21.07
C PHE A 744 -1.07 23.31 21.48
N ALA A 745 -1.60 23.70 22.63
CA ALA A 745 -2.91 23.27 23.11
C ALA A 745 -3.69 24.41 23.78
N GLY A 746 -4.99 24.45 23.55
CA GLY A 746 -5.93 25.31 24.28
C GLY A 746 -7.36 24.84 24.09
N ALA A 747 -8.25 25.07 25.06
CA ALA A 747 -9.61 24.54 25.01
C ALA A 747 -10.37 25.02 23.77
N LEU A 748 -10.31 26.33 23.50
CA LEU A 748 -10.92 26.92 22.33
C LEU A 748 -10.05 26.72 21.09
N ALA A 749 -8.78 27.11 21.17
CA ALA A 749 -7.88 26.97 20.02
C ALA A 749 -6.42 26.72 20.39
N ALA A 750 -5.72 25.95 19.57
CA ALA A 750 -4.28 25.78 19.74
C ALA A 750 -3.50 27.03 19.30
N TYR A 751 -3.96 27.70 18.24
CA TYR A 751 -3.26 28.79 17.59
C TYR A 751 -4.23 29.90 17.19
N ALA A 752 -3.89 31.15 17.51
CA ALA A 752 -4.65 32.33 17.15
C ALA A 752 -3.82 33.32 16.30
N SER A 753 -4.47 33.98 15.34
CA SER A 753 -3.87 35.04 14.54
C SER A 753 -4.90 36.10 14.13
N GLY A 754 -4.45 37.33 13.88
CA GLY A 754 -5.35 38.44 13.52
C GLY A 754 -6.22 38.91 14.69
N SER A 755 -7.40 39.46 14.40
CA SER A 755 -8.36 39.92 15.42
C SER A 755 -9.36 38.83 15.79
N VAL A 756 -9.41 38.46 17.06
CA VAL A 756 -10.29 37.44 17.64
C VAL A 756 -11.06 38.07 18.80
N THR A 757 -12.38 37.93 18.80
CA THR A 757 -13.26 38.38 19.88
C THR A 757 -13.86 37.18 20.59
N ILE A 758 -13.85 37.21 21.91
CA ILE A 758 -14.39 36.16 22.77
C ILE A 758 -15.25 36.84 23.83
N SER A 759 -16.48 36.43 24.01
CA SER A 759 -17.35 36.90 25.08
C SER A 759 -18.03 35.72 25.75
N GLU A 760 -18.30 35.81 27.05
CA GLU A 760 -19.11 34.82 27.77
C GLU A 760 -18.59 33.37 27.61
N LEU A 761 -17.26 33.20 27.49
CA LEU A 761 -16.62 31.88 27.36
C LEU A 761 -16.34 31.30 28.74
N ILE A 762 -16.89 30.11 29.02
CA ILE A 762 -16.57 29.33 30.20
C ILE A 762 -15.68 28.15 29.79
N VAL A 763 -14.53 27.97 30.42
CA VAL A 763 -13.64 26.82 30.19
C VAL A 763 -13.46 26.04 31.49
N ASN A 764 -13.66 24.72 31.45
CA ASN A 764 -13.48 23.79 32.56
C ASN A 764 -12.76 22.53 32.08
N VAL A 765 -11.46 22.65 31.78
CA VAL A 765 -10.69 21.57 31.14
C VAL A 765 -9.57 21.02 32.01
N SER A 766 -9.32 19.73 31.85
CA SER A 766 -8.12 19.06 32.34
C SER A 766 -7.15 18.77 31.20
N LEU A 767 -5.88 19.14 31.37
CA LEU A 767 -4.80 18.84 30.44
C LEU A 767 -3.90 17.76 31.04
N GLY A 768 -3.90 16.58 30.42
CA GLY A 768 -2.89 15.56 30.65
C GLY A 768 -1.74 15.74 29.67
N TYR A 769 -0.55 16.06 30.16
CA TYR A 769 0.62 16.32 29.32
C TYR A 769 1.81 15.46 29.71
N ARG A 770 2.46 14.87 28.70
CA ARG A 770 3.74 14.17 28.87
C ARG A 770 4.72 14.51 27.77
N SER A 771 5.92 14.98 28.11
CA SER A 771 7.03 15.01 27.15
C SER A 771 7.86 13.73 27.21
N VAL A 772 8.29 13.25 26.04
CA VAL A 772 9.29 12.18 25.90
C VAL A 772 10.56 12.66 25.18
N THR A 773 10.57 13.90 24.70
CA THR A 773 11.68 14.58 24.01
C THR A 773 11.99 15.94 24.65
N ASP A 774 13.09 16.56 24.24
CA ASP A 774 13.52 17.90 24.67
C ASP A 774 12.82 19.05 23.90
N LEU A 775 11.66 18.81 23.29
CA LEU A 775 10.93 19.82 22.50
C LEU A 775 10.10 20.75 23.39
N SER A 776 9.75 21.94 22.90
CA SER A 776 8.91 22.89 23.64
C SER A 776 7.43 22.50 23.54
N PHE A 777 6.64 22.74 24.59
CA PHE A 777 5.19 22.59 24.58
C PHE A 777 4.55 23.87 25.12
N THR A 778 3.45 24.29 24.52
CA THR A 778 2.74 25.49 24.94
C THR A 778 1.26 25.19 25.18
N PHE A 779 0.77 25.61 26.33
CA PHE A 779 -0.63 25.54 26.70
C PHE A 779 -1.14 26.87 27.20
N GLY A 780 -2.34 27.25 26.78
CA GLY A 780 -3.14 28.26 27.46
C GLY A 780 -4.56 27.74 27.67
N GLY A 781 -5.19 28.08 28.79
CA GLY A 781 -6.52 27.56 29.11
C GLY A 781 -7.55 27.77 28.00
N ALA A 782 -7.56 28.95 27.38
CA ALA A 782 -8.37 29.21 26.19
C ALA A 782 -7.58 28.99 24.89
N ILE A 783 -6.41 29.62 24.77
CA ILE A 783 -5.61 29.66 23.54
C ILE A 783 -4.17 29.19 23.80
N GLY A 784 -3.65 28.27 22.99
CA GLY A 784 -2.26 27.82 23.10
C GLY A 784 -1.25 28.93 22.79
N THR A 785 -1.20 29.39 21.54
CA THR A 785 -0.31 30.47 21.10
C THR A 785 -1.05 31.50 20.27
N ALA A 786 -0.63 32.76 20.34
CA ALA A 786 -1.14 33.86 19.54
C ALA A 786 0.01 34.58 18.83
N THR A 787 -0.13 34.78 17.53
CA THR A 787 0.92 35.39 16.71
C THR A 787 0.38 36.17 15.50
N GLY A 788 1.23 37.01 14.92
CA GLY A 788 0.90 37.84 13.76
C GLY A 788 1.12 39.32 14.00
N ALA A 789 1.41 40.05 12.93
CA ALA A 789 1.78 41.47 12.99
C ALA A 789 0.64 42.39 13.47
N SER A 790 -0.61 41.98 13.27
CA SER A 790 -1.81 42.74 13.65
C SER A 790 -2.70 41.91 14.59
N LEU A 791 -2.09 41.19 15.52
CA LEU A 791 -2.79 40.33 16.47
C LEU A 791 -3.63 41.18 17.44
N SER A 792 -4.89 40.82 17.64
CA SER A 792 -5.73 41.39 18.71
C SER A 792 -6.63 40.30 19.27
N VAL A 793 -6.45 39.96 20.53
CA VAL A 793 -7.35 39.03 21.25
C VAL A 793 -8.09 39.84 22.29
N THR A 794 -9.41 39.97 22.13
CA THR A 794 -10.27 40.68 23.08
C THR A 794 -11.22 39.68 23.71
N ALA A 795 -11.16 39.54 25.03
CA ALA A 795 -12.02 38.65 25.80
C ALA A 795 -12.76 39.42 26.90
N SER A 796 -14.08 39.28 26.97
CA SER A 796 -14.92 39.84 28.05
C SER A 796 -15.79 38.76 28.69
N ASP A 797 -16.16 38.94 29.96
CA ASP A 797 -17.14 38.09 30.64
C ASP A 797 -16.75 36.59 30.64
N CYS A 798 -15.45 36.29 30.63
CA CYS A 798 -14.94 34.92 30.50
C CYS A 798 -14.62 34.30 31.87
N SER A 799 -14.77 32.98 31.99
CA SER A 799 -14.37 32.20 33.17
C SER A 799 -13.55 30.99 32.75
N VAL A 800 -12.22 31.05 32.89
CA VAL A 800 -11.30 30.00 32.42
C VAL A 800 -10.68 29.25 33.59
N THR A 801 -11.11 28.01 33.80
CA THR A 801 -10.54 27.07 34.79
C THR A 801 -9.82 25.93 34.08
N SER A 802 -8.53 25.79 34.37
CA SER A 802 -7.67 24.75 33.78
C SER A 802 -6.88 24.00 34.85
N VAL A 803 -6.91 22.67 34.76
CA VAL A 803 -6.08 21.78 35.58
C VAL A 803 -5.07 21.07 34.70
N VAL A 804 -3.79 21.35 34.90
CA VAL A 804 -2.69 20.79 34.13
C VAL A 804 -1.92 19.78 34.98
N VAL A 805 -1.83 18.55 34.49
CA VAL A 805 -1.04 17.48 35.07
C VAL A 805 0.12 17.17 34.12
N ASP A 806 1.34 17.54 34.52
CA ASP A 806 2.58 17.25 33.79
C ASP A 806 3.24 15.98 34.36
N THR A 807 3.24 14.92 33.55
CA THR A 807 3.87 13.63 33.83
C THR A 807 5.08 13.37 32.92
N THR A 808 5.77 14.42 32.46
CA THR A 808 6.97 14.33 31.62
C THR A 808 7.97 13.29 32.14
N LYS A 809 8.52 12.49 31.22
CA LYS A 809 9.43 11.38 31.54
C LYS A 809 10.69 11.89 32.25
N ALA A 810 11.11 11.18 33.31
CA ALA A 810 12.35 11.46 34.03
C ALA A 810 13.57 11.42 33.07
N GLY A 811 14.52 12.33 33.23
CA GLY A 811 15.73 12.43 32.41
C GLY A 811 15.60 13.26 31.13
N VAL A 812 14.41 13.75 30.78
CA VAL A 812 14.22 14.79 29.76
C VAL A 812 14.68 16.14 30.34
N GLY A 813 15.60 16.83 29.67
CA GLY A 813 16.44 17.84 30.33
C GLY A 813 16.97 18.97 29.47
N GLY A 814 16.48 19.13 28.25
CA GLY A 814 16.93 20.16 27.31
C GLY A 814 16.58 21.61 27.69
N ALA A 815 17.17 22.55 26.94
CA ALA A 815 17.05 24.00 27.12
C ALA A 815 15.65 24.58 26.78
N ASN A 816 14.74 23.78 26.25
CA ASN A 816 13.43 24.23 25.80
C ASN A 816 12.42 24.26 26.95
N THR A 817 11.96 25.46 27.29
CA THR A 817 10.98 25.72 28.35
C THR A 817 9.55 25.47 27.87
N SER A 818 8.78 24.64 28.57
CA SER A 818 7.31 24.57 28.34
C SER A 818 6.67 25.89 28.76
N LYS A 819 5.65 26.38 28.04
CA LYS A 819 4.96 27.64 28.35
C LYS A 819 3.50 27.37 28.71
N ILE A 820 3.13 27.52 29.99
CA ILE A 820 1.80 27.18 30.53
C ILE A 820 1.14 28.45 31.08
N GLY A 821 0.07 28.91 30.42
CA GLY A 821 -0.67 30.12 30.77
C GLY A 821 -2.11 29.81 31.19
N GLY A 822 -2.68 30.60 32.11
CA GLY A 822 -4.06 30.40 32.54
C GLY A 822 -5.08 30.71 31.44
N PHE A 823 -4.84 31.75 30.65
CA PHE A 823 -5.68 32.10 29.50
C PHE A 823 -4.96 31.81 28.17
N LEU A 824 -3.74 32.33 28.01
CA LEU A 824 -2.93 32.23 26.79
C LEU A 824 -1.54 31.66 27.09
N GLY A 825 -1.07 30.69 26.33
CA GLY A 825 0.27 30.15 26.54
C GLY A 825 1.36 31.13 26.13
N THR A 826 1.37 31.59 24.89
CA THR A 826 2.37 32.56 24.41
C THR A 826 1.81 33.61 23.46
N MET A 827 2.39 34.81 23.51
CA MET A 827 2.22 35.84 22.47
C MET A 827 3.57 36.10 21.77
N THR A 828 3.64 35.86 20.46
CA THR A 828 4.89 36.00 19.68
C THR A 828 4.74 36.99 18.53
N LEU A 829 5.82 37.69 18.18
CA LEU A 829 5.85 38.63 17.07
C LEU A 829 5.85 37.91 15.73
N GLY A 830 5.07 38.43 14.78
CA GLY A 830 5.29 38.16 13.35
C GLY A 830 6.45 39.02 12.82
N ALA A 831 7.12 38.57 11.75
CA ALA A 831 8.21 39.29 11.11
C ALA A 831 7.69 40.51 10.33
N THR A 832 7.59 41.68 10.99
CA THR A 832 7.24 42.97 10.36
C THR A 832 7.93 44.13 11.06
N ASP A 833 8.10 45.24 10.35
CA ASP A 833 8.80 46.45 10.86
C ASP A 833 7.94 47.31 11.82
N SER A 834 6.62 47.07 11.91
CA SER A 834 5.70 47.83 12.80
C SER A 834 4.50 47.00 13.29
N PRO A 835 4.73 45.91 14.04
CA PRO A 835 3.65 45.10 14.60
C PRO A 835 2.83 45.90 15.62
N SER A 836 1.52 45.64 15.68
CA SER A 836 0.60 46.10 16.72
C SER A 836 -0.12 44.87 17.26
N GLN A 837 0.25 44.45 18.47
CA GLN A 837 -0.31 43.27 19.11
C GLN A 837 -1.06 43.68 20.39
N SER A 838 -2.23 43.11 20.62
CA SER A 838 -3.01 43.37 21.84
C SER A 838 -3.65 42.12 22.40
N VAL A 839 -3.68 42.02 23.72
CA VAL A 839 -4.53 41.07 24.47
C VAL A 839 -5.27 41.86 25.53
N SER A 840 -6.60 41.78 25.53
CA SER A 840 -7.46 42.41 26.55
C SER A 840 -8.31 41.35 27.22
N LEU A 841 -8.36 41.39 28.55
CA LEU A 841 -9.25 40.58 29.37
C LEU A 841 -10.05 41.53 30.28
N THR A 842 -11.38 41.52 30.15
CA THR A 842 -12.27 42.41 30.89
C THR A 842 -13.37 41.59 31.59
N ASP A 843 -13.77 41.96 32.81
CA ASP A 843 -14.85 41.31 33.55
C ASP A 843 -14.70 39.77 33.62
N SER A 844 -13.47 39.28 33.82
CA SER A 844 -13.12 37.88 33.58
C SER A 844 -12.43 37.21 34.77
N SER A 845 -12.55 35.89 34.87
CA SER A 845 -11.84 35.09 35.88
C SER A 845 -10.98 34.01 35.23
N VAL A 846 -9.79 33.79 35.79
CA VAL A 846 -8.86 32.75 35.33
C VAL A 846 -8.32 31.97 36.52
N SER A 847 -8.55 30.66 36.52
CA SER A 847 -8.01 29.71 37.48
C SER A 847 -7.10 28.71 36.81
N LEU A 848 -5.84 28.63 37.25
CA LEU A 848 -4.87 27.66 36.75
C LEU A 848 -4.29 26.84 37.90
N THR A 849 -4.53 25.54 37.84
CA THR A 849 -3.87 24.55 38.70
C THR A 849 -2.83 23.80 37.88
N TYR A 850 -1.56 23.86 38.28
CA TYR A 850 -0.47 23.14 37.63
C TYR A 850 0.22 22.19 38.60
N THR A 851 0.23 20.91 38.26
CA THR A 851 0.91 19.86 39.03
C THR A 851 1.99 19.22 38.17
N LYS A 852 3.25 19.27 38.64
CA LYS A 852 4.37 18.57 38.02
C LYS A 852 4.83 17.43 38.92
N SER A 853 4.59 16.20 38.47
CA SER A 853 4.69 15.00 39.31
C SER A 853 6.10 14.39 39.37
N VAL A 854 6.98 14.73 38.41
CA VAL A 854 8.30 14.11 38.23
C VAL A 854 9.40 15.18 38.29
N ASN A 855 10.49 14.89 39.02
CA ASN A 855 11.67 15.75 39.07
C ASN A 855 12.45 15.64 37.74
N THR A 856 12.31 16.64 36.89
CA THR A 856 13.06 16.76 35.62
C THR A 856 13.94 18.01 35.65
N THR A 857 15.01 18.03 34.85
CA THR A 857 15.86 19.23 34.72
C THR A 857 15.28 20.29 33.78
N ARG A 858 14.13 20.00 33.17
CA ARG A 858 13.46 20.87 32.20
C ARG A 858 12.68 21.99 32.90
N GLU A 859 12.94 23.23 32.47
CA GLU A 859 12.21 24.42 32.93
C GLU A 859 10.77 24.43 32.39
N SER A 860 9.82 24.85 33.23
CA SER A 860 8.43 25.13 32.83
C SER A 860 8.13 26.58 33.20
N ALA A 861 7.81 27.41 32.20
CA ALA A 861 7.34 28.77 32.40
C ALA A 861 5.85 28.77 32.69
N PHE A 862 5.51 29.33 33.83
CA PHE A 862 4.15 29.40 34.32
C PHE A 862 3.66 30.86 34.37
N GLY A 863 2.40 31.10 34.01
CA GLY A 863 1.74 32.40 34.17
C GLY A 863 0.24 32.25 34.44
N GLY A 864 -0.30 33.02 35.39
CA GLY A 864 -1.74 32.99 35.68
C GLY A 864 -2.61 33.54 34.56
N VAL A 865 -2.07 34.37 33.66
CA VAL A 865 -2.80 34.85 32.46
C VAL A 865 -2.07 34.45 31.19
N ILE A 866 -0.86 34.99 30.98
CA ILE A 866 -0.04 34.74 29.78
C ILE A 866 1.32 34.22 30.20
N ALA A 867 1.70 33.01 29.80
CA ALA A 867 2.97 32.43 30.25
C ALA A 867 4.18 33.24 29.76
N SER A 868 4.19 33.67 28.49
CA SER A 868 5.31 34.43 27.92
C SER A 868 4.94 35.28 26.69
N ILE A 869 5.59 36.43 26.55
CA ILE A 869 5.45 37.40 25.47
C ILE A 869 6.85 37.71 24.88
N GLY A 870 7.15 37.17 23.69
CA GLY A 870 8.34 37.48 22.85
C GLY A 870 9.68 36.81 23.20
N ASN A 871 10.64 36.76 22.24
CA ASN A 871 12.01 36.23 22.46
C ASN A 871 13.21 37.06 21.95
N SER A 872 13.11 38.05 21.05
CA SER A 872 14.31 38.74 20.57
C SER A 872 14.09 40.10 19.88
N THR A 873 15.08 40.97 20.08
CA THR A 873 15.30 42.33 19.55
C THR A 873 14.29 43.41 19.94
N TYR A 874 14.74 44.30 20.83
CA TYR A 874 14.08 45.51 21.31
C TYR A 874 13.56 46.37 20.14
N VAL A 875 12.27 46.26 19.84
CA VAL A 875 11.49 47.31 19.18
C VAL A 875 10.49 47.82 20.22
N LYS A 876 10.46 49.14 20.38
CA LYS A 876 9.77 49.83 21.47
C LYS A 876 8.25 49.89 21.20
N ASP A 877 7.43 49.69 22.24
CA ASP A 877 6.01 50.09 22.34
C ASP A 877 5.06 49.55 21.22
N GLN A 878 5.04 48.23 20.99
CA GLN A 878 4.25 47.58 19.92
C GLN A 878 3.28 46.49 20.40
N ARG A 879 3.27 46.20 21.70
CA ARG A 879 2.39 45.20 22.32
C ARG A 879 1.67 45.80 23.51
N THR A 880 0.39 45.48 23.66
CA THR A 880 -0.43 45.93 24.78
C THR A 880 -1.11 44.75 25.47
N VAL A 881 -1.09 44.74 26.80
CA VAL A 881 -1.93 43.85 27.61
C VAL A 881 -2.79 44.70 28.52
N THR A 882 -4.10 44.49 28.48
CA THR A 882 -5.06 45.16 29.36
C THR A 882 -5.79 44.12 30.18
N LEU A 883 -5.73 44.24 31.50
CA LEU A 883 -6.55 43.47 32.44
C LEU A 883 -7.40 44.48 33.21
N ASP A 884 -8.71 44.35 33.09
CA ASP A 884 -9.70 45.26 33.69
C ASP A 884 -10.79 44.43 34.39
N THR A 885 -10.94 44.57 35.70
CA THR A 885 -11.92 43.79 36.47
C THR A 885 -11.67 42.28 36.31
N VAL A 886 -10.48 41.83 36.70
CA VAL A 886 -10.01 40.44 36.49
C VAL A 886 -9.68 39.75 37.81
N THR A 887 -10.24 38.55 38.03
CA THR A 887 -9.87 37.70 39.17
C THR A 887 -8.99 36.53 38.74
N LEU A 888 -7.85 36.33 39.42
CA LEU A 888 -6.89 35.28 39.13
C LEU A 888 -6.71 34.33 40.32
N SER A 889 -6.77 33.03 40.05
CA SER A 889 -6.48 31.98 41.03
C SER A 889 -5.38 31.08 40.49
N VAL A 890 -4.23 31.08 41.16
CA VAL A 890 -3.05 30.31 40.72
C VAL A 890 -2.68 29.28 41.79
N THR A 891 -2.71 28.01 41.41
CA THR A 891 -2.18 26.91 42.24
C THR A 891 -1.08 26.20 41.48
N ALA A 892 0.13 26.11 42.06
CA ALA A 892 1.23 25.38 41.45
C ALA A 892 1.92 24.48 42.48
N THR A 893 2.08 23.20 42.12
CA THR A 893 2.74 22.19 42.96
C THR A 893 3.82 21.44 42.17
N GLY A 894 5.06 21.39 42.67
CA GLY A 894 6.14 20.63 42.03
C GLY A 894 7.50 20.71 42.73
N THR A 895 8.48 19.94 42.24
CA THR A 895 9.87 19.96 42.74
C THR A 895 10.67 21.10 42.11
N VAL A 896 11.26 22.00 42.91
CA VAL A 896 11.81 23.31 42.45
C VAL A 896 13.20 23.24 41.80
N ALA A 897 13.87 22.09 41.85
CA ALA A 897 15.31 22.00 41.59
C ALA A 897 15.76 22.63 40.24
N ASN A 898 14.87 22.70 39.23
CA ASN A 898 15.10 23.39 37.95
C ASN A 898 13.82 24.04 37.37
N ASN A 899 12.80 24.33 38.19
CA ASN A 899 11.57 24.97 37.72
C ASN A 899 11.66 26.48 37.91
N ARG A 900 11.59 27.27 36.83
CA ARG A 900 11.27 28.70 36.94
C ARG A 900 9.75 28.86 37.10
N PHE A 901 9.27 28.78 38.33
CA PHE A 901 7.93 29.29 38.61
C PHE A 901 7.94 30.77 38.18
N GLY A 902 7.09 31.15 37.21
CA GLY A 902 7.06 32.51 36.66
C GLY A 902 6.53 33.51 37.69
N GLY A 903 5.83 34.54 37.23
CA GLY A 903 5.03 35.39 38.09
C GLY A 903 3.54 35.05 38.04
N LEU A 904 2.78 35.69 38.92
CA LEU A 904 1.34 35.53 39.03
C LEU A 904 0.59 35.83 37.73
N LEU A 905 1.08 36.75 36.91
CA LEU A 905 0.54 37.06 35.57
C LEU A 905 1.25 36.26 34.47
N GLY A 906 2.58 36.11 34.56
CA GLY A 906 3.41 35.50 33.53
C GLY A 906 4.90 35.39 33.88
N MET A 907 5.67 34.65 33.07
CA MET A 907 7.13 34.59 33.22
C MET A 907 7.80 35.82 32.60
N ASP A 908 7.76 35.93 31.27
CA ASP A 908 8.49 36.95 30.50
C ASP A 908 7.52 37.82 29.71
N TRP A 909 7.40 39.11 30.05
CA TRP A 909 6.53 40.07 29.38
C TRP A 909 7.36 41.20 28.76
N LEU A 910 7.91 40.96 27.57
CA LEU A 910 8.91 41.83 26.95
C LEU A 910 8.29 42.78 25.91
N SER A 911 8.76 44.03 25.91
CA SER A 911 8.33 45.13 25.04
C SER A 911 6.80 45.32 25.04
N CYS A 912 6.22 45.30 26.24
CA CYS A 912 4.78 45.29 26.44
C CYS A 912 4.34 46.46 27.32
N ASP A 913 3.37 47.22 26.83
CA ASP A 913 2.63 48.19 27.64
C ASP A 913 1.48 47.46 28.34
N VAL A 914 1.46 47.53 29.68
CA VAL A 914 0.52 46.79 30.51
C VAL A 914 -0.38 47.76 31.25
N THR A 915 -1.68 47.54 31.20
CA THR A 915 -2.67 48.21 32.06
C THR A 915 -3.32 47.18 32.97
N LEU A 916 -3.28 47.44 34.28
CA LEU A 916 -3.96 46.65 35.31
C LEU A 916 -4.94 47.58 36.02
N ASP A 917 -6.23 47.31 35.90
CA ASP A 917 -7.31 48.00 36.59
C ASP A 917 -8.22 46.97 37.24
N ASP A 918 -8.55 47.16 38.52
CA ASP A 918 -9.30 46.20 39.35
C ASP A 918 -8.91 44.71 39.15
N VAL A 919 -7.63 44.39 39.40
CA VAL A 919 -7.13 43.01 39.28
C VAL A 919 -6.95 42.36 40.65
N ASP A 920 -7.74 41.35 40.98
CA ASP A 920 -7.62 40.58 42.22
C ASP A 920 -6.90 39.24 41.99
N ILE A 921 -5.88 38.96 42.78
CA ILE A 921 -5.02 37.78 42.61
C ILE A 921 -4.94 36.99 43.90
N THR A 922 -5.37 35.72 43.83
CA THR A 922 -5.16 34.72 44.87
C THR A 922 -4.18 33.64 44.39
N ALA A 923 -3.16 33.34 45.18
CA ALA A 923 -2.18 32.33 44.82
C ALA A 923 -1.80 31.39 45.97
N THR A 924 -1.55 30.13 45.62
CA THR A 924 -0.99 29.10 46.51
C THR A 924 0.13 28.38 45.78
N ILE A 925 1.37 28.58 46.23
CA ILE A 925 2.55 28.03 45.57
C ILE A 925 3.25 27.05 46.51
N THR A 926 3.21 25.77 46.19
CA THR A 926 3.88 24.72 46.96
C THR A 926 5.07 24.17 46.19
N ALA A 927 6.28 24.48 46.67
CA ALA A 927 7.52 24.11 46.01
C ALA A 927 8.40 23.26 46.94
N THR A 928 8.86 22.09 46.49
CA THR A 928 9.73 21.19 47.27
C THR A 928 11.14 21.12 46.66
N GLY A 929 12.20 21.49 47.40
CA GLY A 929 13.60 21.51 46.91
C GLY A 929 14.33 22.87 47.06
N SER A 930 15.52 23.01 46.47
CA SER A 930 16.32 24.25 46.50
C SER A 930 15.64 25.37 45.69
N ALA A 931 15.42 26.53 46.32
CA ALA A 931 14.57 27.60 45.83
C ALA A 931 15.00 28.19 44.47
N ALA A 932 14.18 28.01 43.44
CA ALA A 932 14.22 28.83 42.25
C ALA A 932 13.49 30.17 42.48
N PRO A 933 13.89 31.26 41.82
CA PRO A 933 13.23 32.57 41.99
C PRO A 933 11.81 32.55 41.40
N PHE A 934 10.80 32.79 42.24
CA PHE A 934 9.43 33.11 41.84
C PHE A 934 9.30 34.61 41.59
N GLY A 935 8.73 35.01 40.45
CA GLY A 935 8.41 36.42 40.17
C GLY A 935 7.17 36.84 40.95
N GLY A 936 7.06 38.10 41.37
CA GLY A 936 5.82 38.63 41.97
C GLY A 936 4.69 38.63 40.93
N LEU A 937 4.50 39.75 40.23
CA LEU A 937 3.56 39.79 39.09
C LEU A 937 4.14 39.07 37.86
N THR A 938 5.42 39.34 37.53
CA THR A 938 6.16 38.69 36.45
C THR A 938 7.61 38.41 36.86
N GLN A 939 8.30 37.47 36.21
CA GLN A 939 9.73 37.24 36.44
C GLN A 939 10.61 38.25 35.69
N THR A 940 10.32 38.49 34.41
CA THR A 940 11.02 39.47 33.56
C THR A 940 9.99 40.33 32.83
N ALA A 941 10.14 41.65 32.86
CA ALA A 941 9.27 42.54 32.10
C ALA A 941 10.02 43.77 31.54
N THR A 942 9.60 44.25 30.36
CA THR A 942 10.05 45.53 29.78
C THR A 942 8.88 46.24 29.11
N GLY A 943 8.88 47.58 29.11
CA GLY A 943 7.76 48.41 28.63
C GLY A 943 7.13 49.22 29.76
N ARG A 944 6.01 49.91 29.49
CA ARG A 944 5.31 50.74 30.48
C ARG A 944 4.27 49.91 31.24
N TRP A 945 4.24 50.02 32.56
CA TRP A 945 3.19 49.43 33.40
C TRP A 945 2.34 50.54 34.02
N ASN A 946 1.04 50.53 33.74
CA ASN A 946 0.03 51.42 34.33
C ASN A 946 -0.83 50.59 35.27
N VAL A 947 -0.54 50.67 36.57
CA VAL A 947 -1.24 49.94 37.61
C VAL A 947 -2.19 50.90 38.31
N VAL A 948 -3.50 50.70 38.12
CA VAL A 948 -4.56 51.52 38.72
C VAL A 948 -5.01 50.90 40.04
N ASP A 949 -5.45 49.64 40.01
CA ASP A 949 -5.81 48.87 41.21
C ASP A 949 -5.45 47.39 41.07
N VAL A 950 -4.77 46.85 42.08
CA VAL A 950 -4.36 45.43 42.15
C VAL A 950 -4.39 44.96 43.60
N SER A 951 -5.12 43.88 43.85
CA SER A 951 -5.15 43.16 45.13
C SER A 951 -4.39 41.84 45.03
N LEU A 952 -3.59 41.52 46.06
CA LEU A 952 -2.80 40.30 46.10
C LEU A 952 -2.92 39.59 47.45
N THR A 953 -3.42 38.36 47.41
CA THR A 953 -3.43 37.42 48.54
C THR A 953 -2.66 36.16 48.17
N ALA A 954 -1.51 35.92 48.81
CA ALA A 954 -0.67 34.75 48.53
C ALA A 954 -0.42 33.94 49.82
N ALA A 955 -0.49 32.61 49.71
CA ALA A 955 -0.23 31.65 50.78
C ALA A 955 0.90 30.68 50.43
#